data_AF-A0A0Z8QXD8-F1
#
_entry.id   AF-A0A0Z8QXD8-F1
#
_cell.length_a   1.000
_cell.length_b   1.000
_cell.length_c   1.000
_cell.angle_alpha   90.00
_cell.angle_beta   90.00
_cell.angle_gamma   90.00
#
_symmetry.space_group_name_H-M   'P 1'
#
loop_
_entity.id
_entity.type
_entity.pdbx_description
1 polymer ?
#
loop_
_entity_poly.entity_id
_entity_poly.type
_entity_poly.pdbx_seq_one_letter_code
_entity_poly.pdbx_strand_id
1 'polypeptide(L)'
;MKFRFSKCALTLSLALLASTNNALVSAEETSTDTPVLKTETEISSSVATSQAEATTGEVATPTTTETTAGEAVTPTTETTDQSVTPVTEEAAPVVETSNTPVNDTTASPVTATRAAATETTTPVEGQSVDVRILATTDLHTNLVNYDYYQDKPVETLGLAKTAVLIEEAKKENPNVVLVDNGDTIQGTPLGNYKSIVDPIEEGEQHPMYAALETLGFDVGTLGNHEFNYGLAYLEKVIRTANMPLVNANVLDPTTKDFLYTPYTIVKKTFTDTEGKKVTLNVGVTGIVPPQILNWDKAYLEGKVIVRDAVEAVRDIIPTMRENGADIVLVLSHSGIGDDQYEVGEENVGYQIASLSGVDAVITGHSHAEFPGTAEKPSFYAKYSGVDDTNGKINGTPVTMAGKYGEHLGVIDLNLVFKDGKWTTTSSKAAIRKIDTKSSVADGRIIDLAKEAHNETINYVRQQVGETTAPINSFFALVQDDPSVQIVNNAQIWYAKQQLAGTSEANLPILSAAAPFKAGTRGDASAYTDIPAGPIAIKNVADLYLYDNVVAILKVNGAQLKEWLEMSAGQFNQVDPSSTEPQNLVNTDFRTYNFDVIDGVTYQYDITQPNKYDRNGKVVNETASRVRNLQYNGQDVTADQEFIVVTNNYRANGTFPGVREASVNYLLNLENRQAIINYIIAEKVINPTADNNWTFTDSIKGLDLRFLTADRAKELVANQEGLVYLQASAENEGFGEFKFVYTEPKVATPDEQQSDQGNTGQDIVLESGQRITLPAVNPPAPAPQHKLASPHSQASTKTLPATGEATSMLSLLGLTLIGFVGAWTKKKEH
;
A
#
# COMPACT_ATOMS: atom_id res chain seq x y z
N MET A 1 -69.96 -23.79 36.42
CA MET A 1 -68.66 -24.37 36.82
C MET A 1 -67.59 -23.29 36.53
N LYS A 2 -66.66 -22.85 37.42
CA LYS A 2 -65.89 -23.50 38.52
C LYS A 2 -65.15 -24.73 38.00
N PHE A 3 -63.81 -24.85 37.94
CA PHE A 3 -62.64 -24.25 38.61
C PHE A 3 -61.42 -24.29 37.63
N ARG A 4 -60.21 -23.69 37.80
CA ARG A 4 -59.62 -22.68 38.73
C ARG A 4 -58.26 -22.16 38.15
N PHE A 5 -57.84 -20.97 38.58
CA PHE A 5 -56.47 -20.42 38.88
C PHE A 5 -55.17 -21.03 38.30
N SER A 6 -54.06 -20.28 38.12
CA SER A 6 -53.69 -18.89 38.53
C SER A 6 -52.61 -18.34 37.57
N LYS A 7 -52.56 -17.02 37.25
CA LYS A 7 -51.78 -15.94 37.91
C LYS A 7 -50.26 -16.19 38.01
N CYS A 8 -49.37 -15.22 37.74
CA CYS A 8 -49.58 -13.82 37.32
C CYS A 8 -48.33 -13.22 36.64
N ALA A 9 -48.54 -12.42 35.59
CA ALA A 9 -47.59 -11.41 35.11
C ALA A 9 -48.39 -10.32 34.37
N LEU A 10 -48.28 -9.06 34.79
CA LEU A 10 -48.79 -7.89 34.07
C LEU A 10 -48.18 -6.59 34.66
N THR A 11 -47.37 -5.88 33.85
CA THR A 11 -47.45 -4.42 33.49
C THR A 11 -47.43 -3.34 34.58
N LEU A 12 -47.09 -2.05 34.34
CA LEU A 12 -46.74 -1.21 33.14
C LEU A 12 -45.71 -0.14 33.66
N SER A 13 -44.94 0.68 32.93
CA SER A 13 -44.89 1.23 31.55
C SER A 13 -43.40 1.30 31.10
N LEU A 14 -42.97 1.30 29.83
CA LEU A 14 -43.41 1.87 28.53
C LEU A 14 -42.89 3.30 28.22
N ALA A 15 -41.80 3.41 27.44
CA ALA A 15 -41.55 4.49 26.46
C ALA A 15 -40.34 4.24 25.52
N LEU A 16 -40.61 3.78 24.29
CA LEU A 16 -39.94 4.07 22.99
C LEU A 16 -38.42 3.81 22.73
N LEU A 17 -38.13 3.61 21.42
CA LEU A 17 -36.83 3.54 20.72
C LEU A 17 -35.93 2.31 21.02
N ALA A 18 -35.17 1.74 20.06
CA ALA A 18 -35.30 1.74 18.59
C ALA A 18 -34.59 0.49 18.01
N SER A 19 -34.81 0.20 16.73
CA SER A 19 -34.24 -0.92 15.97
C SER A 19 -32.71 -0.96 15.96
N THR A 20 -32.13 -2.14 16.21
CA THR A 20 -30.70 -2.43 16.00
C THR A 20 -30.36 -2.52 14.51
N ASN A 21 -29.53 -1.61 14.00
CA ASN A 21 -28.95 -1.71 12.66
C ASN A 21 -27.57 -2.37 12.73
N ASN A 22 -27.38 -3.47 12.00
CA ASN A 22 -26.03 -3.91 11.62
C ASN A 22 -25.59 -3.08 10.40
N ALA A 23 -24.71 -2.10 10.61
CA ALA A 23 -24.06 -1.37 9.54
C ALA A 23 -22.59 -1.84 9.42
N LEU A 24 -22.29 -2.55 8.33
CA LEU A 24 -20.91 -2.74 7.88
C LEU A 24 -20.45 -1.42 7.26
N VAL A 25 -19.52 -0.73 7.92
CA VAL A 25 -19.05 0.58 7.49
C VAL A 25 -17.93 0.42 6.47
N SER A 26 -18.20 0.80 5.22
CA SER A 26 -17.18 0.98 4.19
C SER A 26 -16.19 2.09 4.59
N ALA A 27 -14.99 2.07 4.01
CA ALA A 27 -14.25 3.32 3.86
C ALA A 27 -15.05 4.29 3.00
N GLU A 28 -15.12 5.55 3.42
CA GLU A 28 -15.60 6.69 2.64
C GLU A 28 -14.48 7.73 2.66
N GLU A 29 -14.08 8.22 1.49
CA GLU A 29 -13.16 9.36 1.35
C GLU A 29 -13.90 10.58 0.78
N THR A 30 -13.30 11.75 0.93
CA THR A 30 -14.03 13.04 0.91
C THR A 30 -14.45 13.50 -0.48
N SER A 31 -15.75 13.79 -0.63
CA SER A 31 -16.29 14.55 -1.78
C SER A 31 -15.76 15.98 -1.80
N THR A 32 -15.44 16.49 -3.01
CA THR A 32 -14.84 17.81 -3.26
C THR A 32 -15.69 18.69 -4.18
N ASP A 33 -16.78 19.26 -3.64
CA ASP A 33 -17.52 20.35 -4.31
C ASP A 33 -16.69 21.64 -4.32
N THR A 34 -16.20 22.04 -5.50
CA THR A 34 -15.40 23.27 -5.68
C THR A 34 -16.26 24.42 -6.26
N PRO A 35 -16.41 25.56 -5.56
CA PRO A 35 -17.19 26.69 -6.05
C PRO A 35 -16.41 27.51 -7.09
N VAL A 36 -16.94 27.62 -8.31
CA VAL A 36 -16.33 28.40 -9.39
C VAL A 36 -16.39 29.90 -9.09
N LEU A 37 -15.24 30.50 -8.79
CA LEU A 37 -15.08 31.95 -8.75
C LEU A 37 -15.00 32.51 -10.18
N LYS A 38 -15.89 33.45 -10.52
CA LYS A 38 -15.85 34.13 -11.82
C LYS A 38 -14.92 35.35 -11.76
N THR A 39 -13.86 35.34 -12.54
CA THR A 39 -13.15 36.56 -12.94
C THR A 39 -13.83 37.17 -14.17
N GLU A 40 -14.29 38.41 -14.05
CA GLU A 40 -14.84 39.17 -15.18
C GLU A 40 -13.70 39.72 -16.05
N THR A 41 -13.86 39.70 -17.37
CA THR A 41 -12.98 40.41 -18.32
C THR A 41 -13.81 40.83 -19.53
N GLU A 42 -13.87 42.13 -19.82
CA GLU A 42 -14.82 42.68 -20.77
C GLU A 42 -14.39 42.57 -22.25
N ILE A 43 -15.20 41.83 -23.02
CA ILE A 43 -15.78 42.22 -24.32
C ILE A 43 -14.86 42.90 -25.36
N SER A 44 -14.41 42.11 -26.34
CA SER A 44 -14.51 42.41 -27.80
C SER A 44 -14.09 41.13 -28.58
N SER A 45 -14.74 40.66 -29.65
CA SER A 45 -15.62 41.32 -30.62
C SER A 45 -16.71 40.38 -31.19
N SER A 46 -17.67 40.93 -31.94
CA SER A 46 -18.82 40.24 -32.58
C SER A 46 -18.49 39.35 -33.79
N VAL A 47 -19.29 38.30 -34.06
CA VAL A 47 -20.01 38.05 -35.35
C VAL A 47 -21.27 37.17 -35.11
N ALA A 48 -22.28 37.37 -35.96
CA ALA A 48 -23.70 36.97 -35.88
C ALA A 48 -24.10 35.49 -36.09
N THR A 49 -25.26 35.11 -35.52
CA THR A 49 -26.34 34.19 -36.03
C THR A 49 -26.00 32.74 -36.43
N SER A 50 -26.84 31.72 -36.17
CA SER A 50 -28.30 31.67 -36.44
C SER A 50 -29.12 30.71 -35.54
N GLN A 51 -30.44 30.68 -35.74
CA GLN A 51 -31.45 29.91 -34.99
C GLN A 51 -31.58 28.44 -35.43
N ALA A 52 -32.07 27.59 -34.53
CA ALA A 52 -33.23 26.70 -34.78
C ALA A 52 -33.83 26.18 -33.45
N GLU A 53 -35.16 25.99 -33.40
CA GLU A 53 -35.91 25.34 -32.31
C GLU A 53 -36.33 23.92 -32.74
N ALA A 54 -36.69 23.03 -31.79
CA ALA A 54 -38.01 22.38 -31.73
C ALA A 54 -38.12 21.17 -30.76
N THR A 55 -38.87 21.36 -29.67
CA THR A 55 -39.94 20.47 -29.13
C THR A 55 -39.76 18.94 -29.02
N THR A 56 -39.65 18.48 -27.77
CA THR A 56 -40.52 17.48 -27.07
C THR A 56 -41.15 16.29 -27.82
N GLY A 57 -41.00 15.09 -27.26
CA GLY A 57 -41.85 13.92 -27.52
C GLY A 57 -41.91 12.98 -26.30
N GLU A 58 -43.10 12.83 -25.70
CA GLU A 58 -43.42 11.90 -24.60
C GLU A 58 -44.07 10.61 -25.16
N VAL A 59 -44.62 9.75 -24.28
CA VAL A 59 -45.22 8.41 -24.53
C VAL A 59 -44.18 7.28 -24.55
N ALA A 60 -44.17 6.20 -23.76
CA ALA A 60 -44.91 5.63 -22.61
C ALA A 60 -45.05 4.12 -22.84
N THR A 61 -44.83 3.33 -21.78
CA THR A 61 -44.74 1.86 -21.80
C THR A 61 -46.11 1.16 -21.87
N PRO A 62 -46.15 -0.10 -22.35
CA PRO A 62 -47.08 -1.09 -21.80
C PRO A 62 -46.38 -2.36 -21.28
N THR A 63 -46.91 -2.89 -20.17
CA THR A 63 -46.44 -4.09 -19.45
C THR A 63 -47.19 -5.36 -19.86
N THR A 64 -46.49 -6.50 -20.06
CA THR A 64 -47.02 -7.89 -20.05
C THR A 64 -45.86 -8.91 -20.19
N THR A 65 -45.83 -10.12 -19.61
CA THR A 65 -46.47 -10.71 -18.41
C THR A 65 -45.60 -11.90 -17.98
N GLU A 66 -45.52 -12.21 -16.67
CA GLU A 66 -44.96 -13.50 -16.22
C GLU A 66 -45.88 -14.69 -16.53
N THR A 67 -45.33 -15.91 -16.61
CA THR A 67 -46.10 -17.18 -16.53
C THR A 67 -45.23 -18.27 -15.90
N THR A 68 -45.86 -19.19 -15.17
CA THR A 68 -45.23 -20.00 -14.12
C THR A 68 -44.82 -21.43 -14.50
N ALA A 69 -43.70 -21.87 -13.91
CA ALA A 69 -43.43 -23.22 -13.37
C ALA A 69 -43.40 -24.47 -14.29
N GLY A 70 -42.39 -25.32 -14.04
CA GLY A 70 -42.27 -26.71 -14.49
C GLY A 70 -41.23 -27.45 -13.64
N GLU A 71 -41.51 -28.69 -13.25
CA GLU A 71 -40.71 -29.43 -12.26
C GLU A 71 -39.59 -30.31 -12.86
N ALA A 72 -38.52 -30.49 -12.07
CA ALA A 72 -37.67 -31.68 -11.89
C ALA A 72 -37.34 -32.65 -13.06
N VAL A 73 -36.06 -33.06 -13.12
CA VAL A 73 -35.63 -34.44 -12.76
C VAL A 73 -34.10 -34.52 -12.72
N THR A 74 -33.56 -35.18 -11.69
CA THR A 74 -32.14 -35.53 -11.55
C THR A 74 -31.96 -37.04 -11.72
N PRO A 75 -30.83 -37.50 -12.29
CA PRO A 75 -30.27 -38.79 -11.90
C PRO A 75 -28.81 -38.67 -11.44
N THR A 76 -28.54 -39.04 -10.19
CA THR A 76 -27.19 -39.31 -9.68
C THR A 76 -26.74 -40.71 -10.09
N THR A 77 -25.44 -40.97 -10.17
CA THR A 77 -24.91 -42.35 -10.25
C THR A 77 -23.62 -42.46 -9.42
N GLU A 78 -23.36 -43.65 -8.88
CA GLU A 78 -22.50 -43.84 -7.70
C GLU A 78 -21.01 -44.12 -8.01
N THR A 79 -20.23 -43.97 -6.95
CA THR A 79 -18.82 -44.33 -6.78
C THR A 79 -18.44 -45.76 -7.17
N THR A 80 -17.18 -45.93 -7.56
CA THR A 80 -16.36 -47.09 -7.17
C THR A 80 -15.00 -46.65 -6.66
N ASP A 81 -14.52 -47.30 -5.60
CA ASP A 81 -13.23 -47.11 -4.94
C ASP A 81 -12.35 -48.35 -5.15
N GLN A 82 -11.06 -48.17 -5.44
CA GLN A 82 -10.00 -49.08 -4.98
C GLN A 82 -8.69 -48.32 -4.73
N SER A 83 -8.12 -48.56 -3.55
CA SER A 83 -6.78 -48.16 -3.14
C SER A 83 -5.78 -49.32 -3.30
N VAL A 84 -4.47 -49.01 -3.37
CA VAL A 84 -3.37 -49.61 -2.57
C VAL A 84 -1.98 -49.24 -3.14
N THR A 85 -1.06 -48.90 -2.23
CA THR A 85 0.36 -48.48 -2.37
C THR A 85 1.30 -49.59 -1.83
N PRO A 86 2.63 -49.42 -1.55
CA PRO A 86 3.71 -48.52 -2.04
C PRO A 86 5.03 -49.31 -2.39
N VAL A 87 6.22 -48.73 -2.07
CA VAL A 87 7.62 -49.26 -1.97
C VAL A 87 8.34 -49.51 -3.32
N THR A 88 9.64 -49.19 -3.54
CA THR A 88 10.79 -48.89 -2.63
C THR A 88 11.84 -47.97 -3.27
N GLU A 89 12.76 -47.47 -2.45
CA GLU A 89 14.14 -47.03 -2.73
C GLU A 89 15.04 -48.21 -3.21
N GLU A 90 16.32 -48.14 -3.55
CA GLU A 90 17.41 -47.13 -3.55
C GLU A 90 18.33 -47.48 -4.78
N ALA A 91 19.55 -47.01 -5.09
CA ALA A 91 20.61 -46.21 -4.45
C ALA A 91 21.50 -45.55 -5.53
N ALA A 92 22.46 -44.68 -5.15
CA ALA A 92 23.57 -44.24 -6.01
C ALA A 92 24.87 -45.04 -5.75
N PRO A 93 25.87 -44.97 -6.66
CA PRO A 93 27.17 -44.48 -6.19
C PRO A 93 27.90 -43.51 -7.16
N VAL A 94 28.96 -42.89 -6.65
CA VAL A 94 29.78 -41.84 -7.29
C VAL A 94 31.17 -42.39 -7.66
N VAL A 95 31.86 -41.83 -8.68
CA VAL A 95 33.32 -41.47 -8.69
C VAL A 95 33.84 -40.99 -10.07
N GLU A 96 34.32 -39.75 -10.07
CA GLU A 96 35.45 -39.10 -10.79
C GLU A 96 35.76 -39.29 -12.31
N THR A 97 35.64 -38.16 -13.04
CA THR A 97 36.61 -37.55 -13.99
C THR A 97 37.30 -38.34 -15.12
N SER A 98 37.20 -37.86 -16.36
CA SER A 98 38.30 -37.18 -17.08
C SER A 98 37.92 -36.75 -18.52
N ASN A 99 38.82 -36.07 -19.24
CA ASN A 99 38.52 -35.18 -20.38
C ASN A 99 38.15 -35.84 -21.74
N THR A 100 37.46 -35.02 -22.55
CA THR A 100 37.18 -35.07 -24.01
C THR A 100 38.41 -35.17 -24.93
N PRO A 101 38.28 -35.26 -26.28
CA PRO A 101 37.09 -35.54 -27.14
C PRO A 101 37.34 -36.57 -28.29
N VAL A 102 36.28 -37.23 -28.80
CA VAL A 102 36.24 -37.85 -30.15
C VAL A 102 34.84 -37.71 -30.78
N ASN A 103 34.76 -37.62 -32.11
CA ASN A 103 33.55 -37.43 -32.92
C ASN A 103 33.03 -38.77 -33.51
N ASP A 104 31.77 -38.80 -33.98
CA ASP A 104 31.12 -39.89 -34.75
C ASP A 104 31.00 -41.27 -34.04
N THR A 105 29.81 -41.90 -33.94
CA THR A 105 28.99 -42.32 -35.08
C THR A 105 27.54 -42.70 -34.69
N THR A 106 26.62 -42.60 -35.65
CA THR A 106 25.33 -43.35 -35.77
C THR A 106 24.41 -43.48 -34.54
N ALA A 107 23.29 -42.75 -34.56
CA ALA A 107 22.06 -43.11 -33.84
C ALA A 107 20.95 -43.49 -34.84
N SER A 108 20.16 -44.52 -34.51
CA SER A 108 18.98 -44.93 -35.30
C SER A 108 17.85 -43.90 -35.19
N PRO A 109 16.96 -43.77 -36.20
CA PRO A 109 15.88 -42.81 -36.15
C PRO A 109 14.86 -43.19 -35.07
N VAL A 110 14.76 -42.37 -34.03
CA VAL A 110 13.58 -42.35 -33.16
C VAL A 110 12.44 -41.73 -33.96
N THR A 111 11.40 -42.52 -34.25
CA THR A 111 10.21 -42.04 -34.95
C THR A 111 9.45 -41.06 -34.06
N ALA A 112 9.80 -39.78 -34.14
CA ALA A 112 9.05 -38.72 -33.49
C ALA A 112 7.63 -38.71 -34.06
N THR A 113 6.65 -39.10 -33.24
CA THR A 113 5.22 -38.95 -33.55
C THR A 113 4.90 -37.46 -33.58
N ARG A 114 5.13 -36.84 -34.75
CA ARG A 114 4.72 -35.47 -35.06
C ARG A 114 3.23 -35.37 -34.75
N ALA A 115 2.89 -34.66 -33.67
CA ALA A 115 1.52 -34.28 -33.38
C ALA A 115 0.93 -33.65 -34.64
N ALA A 116 -0.25 -34.11 -35.06
CA ALA A 116 -0.93 -33.54 -36.20
C ALA A 116 -1.15 -32.05 -35.91
N ALA A 117 -0.59 -31.17 -36.76
CA ALA A 117 -0.80 -29.75 -36.62
C ALA A 117 -2.30 -29.51 -36.81
N THR A 118 -2.98 -29.04 -35.77
CA THR A 118 -4.42 -28.78 -35.78
C THR A 118 -4.69 -27.75 -36.86
N GLU A 119 -5.32 -28.15 -37.97
CA GLU A 119 -5.51 -27.26 -39.13
C GLU A 119 -6.45 -26.11 -38.75
N THR A 120 -5.86 -24.95 -38.51
CA THR A 120 -6.56 -23.70 -38.21
C THR A 120 -7.20 -23.18 -39.48
N THR A 121 -8.53 -23.09 -39.51
CA THR A 121 -9.25 -22.61 -40.70
C THR A 121 -9.07 -21.11 -40.85
N THR A 122 -8.86 -20.64 -42.09
CA THR A 122 -8.97 -19.21 -42.42
C THR A 122 -10.34 -18.67 -41.97
N PRO A 123 -10.41 -17.49 -41.33
CA PRO A 123 -11.68 -16.92 -40.91
C PRO A 123 -12.69 -16.76 -42.06
N VAL A 124 -13.97 -16.92 -41.75
CA VAL A 124 -15.08 -16.80 -42.71
C VAL A 124 -16.12 -15.77 -42.25
N GLU A 125 -16.77 -15.10 -43.20
CA GLU A 125 -17.76 -14.04 -42.92
C GLU A 125 -18.89 -14.56 -42.01
N GLY A 126 -19.14 -13.84 -40.91
CA GLY A 126 -20.13 -14.20 -39.88
C GLY A 126 -19.64 -15.17 -38.80
N GLN A 127 -18.42 -15.71 -38.91
CA GLN A 127 -17.82 -16.53 -37.86
C GLN A 127 -17.67 -15.72 -36.57
N SER A 128 -17.99 -16.33 -35.42
CA SER A 128 -18.03 -15.65 -34.11
C SER A 128 -17.11 -16.36 -33.11
N VAL A 129 -16.38 -15.59 -32.30
CA VAL A 129 -15.49 -16.12 -31.25
C VAL A 129 -15.55 -15.25 -29.99
N ASP A 130 -15.71 -15.90 -28.85
CA ASP A 130 -15.73 -15.24 -27.53
C ASP A 130 -14.34 -15.33 -26.91
N VAL A 131 -13.65 -14.19 -26.80
CA VAL A 131 -12.28 -14.09 -26.26
C VAL A 131 -12.34 -13.46 -24.86
N ARG A 132 -11.57 -14.02 -23.93
CA ARG A 132 -11.44 -13.51 -22.56
C ARG A 132 -10.02 -13.01 -22.33
N ILE A 133 -9.88 -11.77 -21.87
CA ILE A 133 -8.63 -11.22 -21.35
C ILE A 133 -8.70 -11.30 -19.83
N LEU A 134 -7.71 -11.92 -19.21
CA LEU A 134 -7.51 -11.98 -17.77
C LEU A 134 -6.31 -11.12 -17.40
N ALA A 135 -6.41 -10.33 -16.34
CA ALA A 135 -5.38 -9.36 -15.99
C ALA A 135 -5.08 -9.28 -14.49
N THR A 136 -3.79 -9.21 -14.15
CA THR A 136 -3.30 -8.69 -12.87
C THR A 136 -2.63 -7.33 -13.06
N THR A 137 -2.49 -6.60 -11.96
CA THR A 137 -1.85 -5.28 -11.88
C THR A 137 -1.36 -5.09 -10.46
N ASP A 138 -0.29 -4.31 -10.26
CA ASP A 138 0.14 -3.82 -8.94
C ASP A 138 0.34 -4.96 -7.92
N LEU A 139 0.92 -6.07 -8.38
CA LEU A 139 1.12 -7.28 -7.56
C LEU A 139 2.09 -7.03 -6.40
N HIS A 140 3.02 -6.09 -6.55
CA HIS A 140 3.99 -5.63 -5.56
C HIS A 140 4.68 -6.77 -4.77
N THR A 141 5.13 -7.83 -5.47
CA THR A 141 5.73 -9.05 -4.87
C THR A 141 4.88 -9.81 -3.85
N ASN A 142 3.56 -9.59 -3.80
CA ASN A 142 2.62 -10.41 -3.03
C ASN A 142 2.42 -11.76 -3.73
N LEU A 143 3.46 -12.60 -3.71
CA LEU A 143 3.49 -13.89 -4.40
C LEU A 143 2.57 -14.92 -3.75
N VAL A 144 2.53 -14.93 -2.42
CA VAL A 144 1.77 -15.85 -1.57
C VAL A 144 0.92 -15.09 -0.56
N ASN A 145 -0.01 -15.78 0.08
CA ASN A 145 -0.99 -15.21 1.01
C ASN A 145 -0.39 -15.00 2.42
N TYR A 146 0.60 -14.12 2.51
CA TYR A 146 1.41 -13.91 3.71
C TYR A 146 1.82 -12.44 3.90
N ASP A 147 1.55 -11.90 5.08
CA ASP A 147 2.00 -10.58 5.49
C ASP A 147 3.38 -10.71 6.16
N TYR A 148 4.43 -10.47 5.37
CA TYR A 148 5.82 -10.45 5.83
C TYR A 148 6.11 -9.33 6.84
N TYR A 149 5.34 -8.24 6.82
CA TYR A 149 5.49 -7.15 7.77
C TYR A 149 4.93 -7.57 9.15
N GLN A 150 3.84 -8.33 9.19
CA GLN A 150 3.25 -8.90 10.41
C GLN A 150 3.71 -10.34 10.75
N ASP A 151 4.64 -10.92 9.99
CA ASP A 151 5.22 -12.26 10.20
C ASP A 151 4.16 -13.40 10.26
N LYS A 152 3.08 -13.30 9.47
CA LYS A 152 1.93 -14.22 9.54
C LYS A 152 1.19 -14.46 8.20
N PRO A 153 0.52 -15.61 8.02
CA PRO A 153 -0.41 -15.81 6.91
C PRO A 153 -1.62 -14.87 6.97
N VAL A 154 -2.15 -14.50 5.80
CA VAL A 154 -3.34 -13.65 5.63
C VAL A 154 -4.15 -14.15 4.43
N GLU A 155 -5.47 -13.99 4.43
CA GLU A 155 -6.32 -14.45 3.29
C GLU A 155 -6.78 -13.31 2.36
N THR A 156 -6.24 -12.10 2.56
CA THR A 156 -6.69 -10.88 1.87
C THR A 156 -5.84 -10.45 0.69
N LEU A 157 -4.82 -11.23 0.30
CA LEU A 157 -3.89 -10.91 -0.81
C LEU A 157 -3.18 -12.17 -1.32
N GLY A 158 -2.42 -12.01 -2.41
CA GLY A 158 -1.46 -13.00 -2.91
C GLY A 158 -1.80 -13.55 -4.30
N LEU A 159 -0.83 -13.53 -5.23
CA LEU A 159 -0.93 -14.13 -6.57
C LEU A 159 -1.34 -15.62 -6.49
N ALA A 160 -0.87 -16.37 -5.49
CA ALA A 160 -1.32 -17.74 -5.24
C ALA A 160 -2.84 -17.87 -4.99
N LYS A 161 -3.54 -16.85 -4.51
CA LYS A 161 -5.02 -16.84 -4.40
C LYS A 161 -5.67 -16.41 -5.71
N THR A 162 -5.16 -15.38 -6.37
CA THR A 162 -5.62 -14.97 -7.72
C THR A 162 -5.48 -16.09 -8.76
N ALA A 163 -4.46 -16.95 -8.63
CA ALA A 163 -4.30 -18.16 -9.45
C ALA A 163 -5.53 -19.08 -9.44
N VAL A 164 -6.25 -19.17 -8.31
CA VAL A 164 -7.50 -19.95 -8.21
C VAL A 164 -8.58 -19.34 -9.12
N LEU A 165 -8.76 -18.02 -9.06
CA LEU A 165 -9.69 -17.28 -9.92
C LEU A 165 -9.31 -17.37 -11.40
N ILE A 166 -8.01 -17.39 -11.71
CA ILE A 166 -7.49 -17.57 -13.09
C ILE A 166 -7.88 -18.96 -13.61
N GLU A 167 -7.63 -20.02 -12.85
CA GLU A 167 -8.01 -21.39 -13.24
C GLU A 167 -9.53 -21.62 -13.20
N GLU A 168 -10.32 -20.82 -12.50
CA GLU A 168 -11.79 -20.82 -12.63
C GLU A 168 -12.25 -20.12 -13.91
N ALA A 169 -11.75 -18.91 -14.18
CA ALA A 169 -12.13 -18.15 -15.36
C ALA A 169 -11.70 -18.83 -16.68
N LYS A 170 -10.59 -19.58 -16.68
CA LYS A 170 -10.14 -20.49 -17.77
C LYS A 170 -11.08 -21.68 -18.02
N LYS A 171 -11.82 -22.15 -17.00
CA LYS A 171 -12.81 -23.25 -17.15
C LYS A 171 -14.13 -22.74 -17.72
N GLU A 172 -14.51 -21.50 -17.41
CA GLU A 172 -15.70 -20.84 -17.97
C GLU A 172 -15.53 -20.49 -19.46
N ASN A 173 -14.39 -19.87 -19.82
CA ASN A 173 -14.02 -19.60 -21.20
C ASN A 173 -12.54 -19.99 -21.40
N PRO A 174 -12.21 -21.01 -22.23
CA PRO A 174 -10.84 -21.41 -22.49
C PRO A 174 -10.10 -20.54 -23.51
N ASN A 175 -10.79 -19.60 -24.19
CA ASN A 175 -10.19 -18.67 -25.16
C ASN A 175 -9.50 -17.48 -24.45
N VAL A 176 -8.52 -17.79 -23.60
CA VAL A 176 -7.88 -16.81 -22.70
C VAL A 176 -6.63 -16.16 -23.31
N VAL A 177 -6.51 -14.85 -23.14
CA VAL A 177 -5.26 -14.10 -23.06
C VAL A 177 -5.03 -13.74 -21.59
N LEU A 178 -3.83 -13.93 -21.04
CA LEU A 178 -3.53 -13.65 -19.63
C LEU A 178 -2.35 -12.66 -19.54
N VAL A 179 -2.51 -11.52 -18.86
CA VAL A 179 -1.55 -10.40 -18.89
C VAL A 179 -1.29 -9.79 -17.52
N ASP A 180 -0.09 -9.23 -17.31
CA ASP A 180 0.28 -8.50 -16.08
C ASP A 180 0.60 -7.03 -16.39
N ASN A 181 -0.01 -6.11 -15.64
CA ASN A 181 0.00 -4.68 -15.94
C ASN A 181 1.07 -3.88 -15.16
N GLY A 182 2.18 -4.53 -14.78
CA GLY A 182 3.31 -3.89 -14.11
C GLY A 182 3.15 -3.72 -12.59
N ASP A 183 4.17 -3.13 -11.98
CA ASP A 183 4.45 -3.09 -10.54
C ASP A 183 4.48 -4.49 -9.93
N THR A 184 5.34 -5.32 -10.54
CA THR A 184 5.48 -6.74 -10.26
C THR A 184 6.58 -7.01 -9.22
N ILE A 185 7.69 -6.26 -9.21
CA ILE A 185 8.97 -6.67 -8.56
C ILE A 185 9.40 -5.95 -7.26
N GLN A 186 8.60 -5.03 -6.72
CA GLN A 186 8.91 -4.27 -5.49
C GLN A 186 7.74 -4.35 -4.48
N GLY A 187 7.93 -4.01 -3.19
CA GLY A 187 6.85 -3.61 -2.29
C GLY A 187 6.76 -4.41 -0.99
N THR A 188 6.50 -5.71 -1.08
CA THR A 188 6.78 -6.58 0.08
C THR A 188 8.30 -6.74 0.30
N PRO A 189 8.74 -7.15 1.50
CA PRO A 189 10.14 -7.45 1.76
C PRO A 189 10.74 -8.53 0.86
N LEU A 190 9.94 -9.31 0.12
CA LEU A 190 10.44 -10.26 -0.88
C LEU A 190 11.10 -9.54 -2.06
N GLY A 191 10.51 -8.43 -2.53
CA GLY A 191 11.11 -7.58 -3.56
C GLY A 191 12.44 -7.00 -3.11
N ASN A 192 12.49 -6.43 -1.89
CA ASN A 192 13.71 -5.88 -1.31
C ASN A 192 14.77 -6.98 -1.04
N TYR A 193 14.35 -8.19 -0.67
CA TYR A 193 15.25 -9.33 -0.53
C TYR A 193 15.91 -9.69 -1.87
N LYS A 194 15.12 -9.97 -2.93
CA LYS A 194 15.64 -10.39 -4.25
C LYS A 194 16.25 -9.27 -5.12
N SER A 195 16.31 -8.03 -4.62
CA SER A 195 16.92 -6.88 -5.32
C SER A 195 18.10 -6.23 -4.59
N ILE A 196 18.18 -6.33 -3.25
CA ILE A 196 19.19 -5.63 -2.43
C ILE A 196 20.00 -6.62 -1.56
N VAL A 197 19.34 -7.62 -0.98
CA VAL A 197 19.96 -8.55 0.00
C VAL A 197 20.61 -9.74 -0.70
N ASP A 198 19.83 -10.36 -1.58
CA ASP A 198 20.16 -11.51 -2.43
C ASP A 198 19.76 -11.18 -3.88
N PRO A 199 20.42 -10.17 -4.50
CA PRO A 199 20.02 -9.65 -5.81
C PRO A 199 20.21 -10.69 -6.92
N ILE A 200 19.16 -10.92 -7.73
CA ILE A 200 19.15 -12.02 -8.73
C ILE A 200 20.46 -12.12 -9.56
N GLU A 201 20.98 -13.33 -9.69
CA GLU A 201 22.20 -13.61 -10.47
C GLU A 201 21.95 -13.51 -12.00
N GLU A 202 23.02 -13.47 -12.79
CA GLU A 202 22.94 -13.43 -14.25
C GLU A 202 22.39 -14.77 -14.78
N GLY A 203 21.12 -14.77 -15.21
CA GLY A 203 20.40 -15.98 -15.63
C GLY A 203 19.42 -16.53 -14.59
N GLU A 204 19.34 -15.94 -13.39
CA GLU A 204 18.29 -16.25 -12.41
C GLU A 204 16.98 -15.54 -12.77
N GLN A 205 15.87 -16.27 -12.72
CA GLN A 205 14.53 -15.73 -12.93
C GLN A 205 13.95 -15.20 -11.61
N HIS A 206 13.50 -13.95 -11.59
CA HIS A 206 12.83 -13.38 -10.42
C HIS A 206 11.56 -14.18 -10.09
N PRO A 207 11.30 -14.57 -8.82
CA PRO A 207 10.27 -15.56 -8.47
C PRO A 207 8.85 -15.15 -8.85
N MET A 208 8.56 -13.85 -8.96
CA MET A 208 7.28 -13.38 -9.53
C MET A 208 7.10 -13.78 -10.99
N TYR A 209 8.11 -13.59 -11.85
CA TYR A 209 8.00 -13.96 -13.26
C TYR A 209 8.00 -15.48 -13.46
N ALA A 210 8.72 -16.24 -12.62
CA ALA A 210 8.60 -17.71 -12.59
C ALA A 210 7.17 -18.17 -12.27
N ALA A 211 6.46 -17.45 -11.38
CA ALA A 211 5.06 -17.71 -11.08
C ALA A 211 4.11 -17.30 -12.22
N LEU A 212 4.33 -16.16 -12.87
CA LEU A 212 3.55 -15.73 -14.04
C LEU A 212 3.73 -16.70 -15.22
N GLU A 213 4.95 -17.17 -15.49
CA GLU A 213 5.22 -18.25 -16.45
C GLU A 213 4.48 -19.55 -16.08
N THR A 214 4.53 -19.95 -14.81
CA THR A 214 3.86 -21.16 -14.29
C THR A 214 2.32 -21.10 -14.41
N LEU A 215 1.74 -19.90 -14.38
CA LEU A 215 0.30 -19.66 -14.61
C LEU A 215 -0.06 -19.52 -16.09
N GLY A 216 0.93 -19.39 -16.98
CA GLY A 216 0.75 -19.24 -18.42
C GLY A 216 0.31 -17.84 -18.84
N PHE A 217 0.91 -16.79 -18.26
CA PHE A 217 0.78 -15.43 -18.76
C PHE A 217 1.43 -15.29 -20.16
N ASP A 218 0.81 -14.48 -21.03
CA ASP A 218 1.22 -14.27 -22.42
C ASP A 218 2.18 -13.08 -22.59
N VAL A 219 1.91 -11.96 -21.90
CA VAL A 219 2.62 -10.67 -22.00
C VAL A 219 2.48 -9.90 -20.70
N GLY A 220 3.50 -9.11 -20.33
CA GLY A 220 3.37 -8.06 -19.32
C GLY A 220 3.83 -6.69 -19.82
N THR A 221 3.64 -5.65 -19.01
CA THR A 221 4.30 -4.35 -19.19
C THR A 221 5.23 -4.05 -18.02
N LEU A 222 5.86 -2.88 -18.03
CA LEU A 222 6.57 -2.31 -16.89
C LEU A 222 5.62 -1.38 -16.16
N GLY A 223 5.72 -1.31 -14.83
CA GLY A 223 5.20 -0.20 -14.03
C GLY A 223 6.28 0.79 -13.62
N ASN A 224 5.98 1.69 -12.69
CA ASN A 224 6.98 2.63 -12.16
C ASN A 224 7.95 1.94 -11.18
N HIS A 225 7.45 1.04 -10.33
CA HIS A 225 8.27 0.39 -9.32
C HIS A 225 9.26 -0.64 -9.90
N GLU A 226 9.10 -1.06 -11.17
CA GLU A 226 10.14 -1.77 -11.94
C GLU A 226 11.48 -1.00 -12.04
N PHE A 227 11.47 0.34 -11.93
CA PHE A 227 12.67 1.18 -12.06
C PHE A 227 13.44 1.41 -10.74
N ASN A 228 12.87 1.08 -9.57
CA ASN A 228 13.41 1.45 -8.24
C ASN A 228 14.78 0.85 -7.90
N TYR A 229 15.16 -0.25 -8.55
CA TYR A 229 16.46 -0.90 -8.35
C TYR A 229 17.46 -0.57 -9.48
N GLY A 230 17.07 0.33 -10.38
CA GLY A 230 17.88 0.82 -11.49
C GLY A 230 17.87 -0.07 -12.72
N LEU A 231 18.13 0.57 -13.87
CA LEU A 231 18.07 -0.04 -15.21
C LEU A 231 18.89 -1.35 -15.33
N ALA A 232 20.04 -1.44 -14.66
CA ALA A 232 20.91 -2.62 -14.70
C ALA A 232 20.40 -3.82 -13.88
N TYR A 233 19.47 -3.61 -12.94
CA TYR A 233 18.72 -4.70 -12.31
C TYR A 233 17.53 -5.10 -13.21
N LEU A 234 16.76 -4.10 -13.65
CA LEU A 234 15.61 -4.27 -14.53
C LEU A 234 15.96 -5.00 -15.85
N GLU A 235 17.13 -4.74 -16.44
CA GLU A 235 17.61 -5.46 -17.64
C GLU A 235 17.77 -6.97 -17.40
N LYS A 236 18.31 -7.40 -16.24
CA LYS A 236 18.38 -8.82 -15.89
C LYS A 236 16.98 -9.42 -15.79
N VAL A 237 16.10 -8.75 -15.05
CA VAL A 237 14.72 -9.18 -14.80
C VAL A 237 13.98 -9.38 -16.12
N ILE A 238 14.06 -8.41 -17.04
CA ILE A 238 13.45 -8.52 -18.38
C ILE A 238 14.07 -9.68 -19.17
N ARG A 239 15.40 -9.86 -19.11
CA ARG A 239 16.11 -10.93 -19.84
C ARG A 239 15.84 -12.33 -19.30
N THR A 240 15.41 -12.49 -18.05
CA THR A 240 15.09 -13.80 -17.43
C THR A 240 13.60 -14.01 -17.17
N ALA A 241 12.73 -13.04 -17.47
CA ALA A 241 11.29 -13.13 -17.23
C ALA A 241 10.56 -14.27 -17.98
N ASN A 242 11.16 -14.82 -19.05
CA ASN A 242 10.58 -15.83 -19.97
C ASN A 242 9.25 -15.44 -20.65
N MET A 243 8.80 -14.20 -20.46
CA MET A 243 7.59 -13.61 -21.02
C MET A 243 7.95 -12.27 -21.71
N PRO A 244 7.32 -11.89 -22.84
CA PRO A 244 7.48 -10.57 -23.42
C PRO A 244 7.03 -9.49 -22.44
N LEU A 245 7.91 -8.54 -22.13
CA LEU A 245 7.59 -7.30 -21.43
C LEU A 245 7.64 -6.13 -22.43
N VAL A 246 6.55 -5.37 -22.52
CA VAL A 246 6.39 -4.28 -23.50
C VAL A 246 6.31 -2.91 -22.85
N ASN A 247 6.94 -1.91 -23.46
CA ASN A 247 6.75 -0.50 -23.15
C ASN A 247 7.04 0.38 -24.38
N ALA A 248 6.12 1.29 -24.71
CA ALA A 248 6.18 2.15 -25.89
C ALA A 248 6.58 3.61 -25.62
N ASN A 249 6.70 4.05 -24.36
CA ASN A 249 6.97 5.46 -24.04
C ASN A 249 8.35 5.75 -23.42
N VAL A 250 9.11 4.74 -23.00
CA VAL A 250 10.51 4.90 -22.55
C VAL A 250 11.49 4.71 -23.72
N LEU A 251 12.32 5.72 -23.97
CA LEU A 251 13.22 5.85 -25.12
C LEU A 251 14.68 6.04 -24.70
N ASP A 252 15.60 5.67 -25.59
CA ASP A 252 17.02 6.00 -25.46
C ASP A 252 17.25 7.53 -25.63
N PRO A 253 18.03 8.18 -24.74
CA PRO A 253 18.22 9.64 -24.77
C PRO A 253 19.09 10.11 -25.93
N THR A 254 19.85 9.22 -26.58
CA THR A 254 20.77 9.51 -27.69
C THR A 254 20.10 9.30 -29.04
N THR A 255 19.54 8.12 -29.30
CA THR A 255 18.98 7.75 -30.61
C THR A 255 17.52 8.16 -30.78
N LYS A 256 16.76 8.26 -29.66
CA LYS A 256 15.30 8.42 -29.60
C LYS A 256 14.50 7.20 -30.05
N ASP A 257 15.14 6.05 -30.22
CA ASP A 257 14.44 4.77 -30.40
C ASP A 257 13.85 4.27 -29.05
N PHE A 258 12.93 3.30 -29.11
CA PHE A 258 12.40 2.65 -27.92
C PHE A 258 13.49 1.90 -27.15
N LEU A 259 13.55 2.09 -25.83
CA LEU A 259 14.50 1.39 -24.96
C LEU A 259 14.10 -0.07 -24.70
N TYR A 260 12.80 -0.35 -24.79
CA TYR A 260 12.19 -1.66 -24.62
C TYR A 260 11.35 -2.04 -25.85
N THR A 261 10.80 -3.25 -25.86
CA THR A 261 9.90 -3.72 -26.93
C THR A 261 8.62 -2.87 -26.94
N PRO A 262 8.32 -2.07 -27.98
CA PRO A 262 7.17 -1.15 -27.96
C PRO A 262 5.82 -1.88 -28.00
N TYR A 263 5.77 -3.02 -28.69
CA TYR A 263 4.60 -3.88 -28.74
C TYR A 263 5.02 -5.31 -29.13
N THR A 264 4.15 -6.27 -28.86
CA THR A 264 4.25 -7.64 -29.38
C THR A 264 2.92 -8.06 -30.02
N ILE A 265 2.92 -9.13 -30.81
CA ILE A 265 1.71 -9.72 -31.38
C ILE A 265 1.62 -11.18 -30.92
N VAL A 266 0.73 -11.44 -29.98
CA VAL A 266 0.48 -12.77 -29.42
C VAL A 266 -0.45 -13.53 -30.36
N LYS A 267 0.06 -14.60 -30.97
CA LYS A 267 -0.72 -15.44 -31.88
C LYS A 267 -1.44 -16.55 -31.12
N LYS A 268 -2.73 -16.38 -30.83
CA LYS A 268 -3.54 -17.31 -30.03
C LYS A 268 -4.47 -18.14 -30.93
N THR A 269 -4.54 -19.44 -30.70
CA THR A 269 -5.50 -20.33 -31.39
C THR A 269 -6.69 -20.60 -30.48
N PHE A 270 -7.80 -19.96 -30.79
CA PHE A 270 -9.06 -20.05 -30.07
C PHE A 270 -10.03 -21.07 -30.69
N THR A 271 -11.16 -21.25 -30.04
CA THR A 271 -12.29 -22.07 -30.50
C THR A 271 -13.47 -21.15 -30.81
N ASP A 272 -13.98 -21.18 -32.03
CA ASP A 272 -15.16 -20.40 -32.42
C ASP A 272 -16.45 -20.98 -31.79
N THR A 273 -17.57 -20.25 -31.92
CA THR A 273 -18.88 -20.67 -31.38
C THR A 273 -19.46 -21.93 -32.04
N GLU A 274 -18.84 -22.44 -33.11
CA GLU A 274 -19.20 -23.71 -33.78
C GLU A 274 -18.20 -24.85 -33.47
N GLY A 275 -17.20 -24.62 -32.60
CA GLY A 275 -16.20 -25.61 -32.19
C GLY A 275 -14.95 -25.70 -33.08
N LYS A 276 -14.81 -24.85 -34.10
CA LYS A 276 -13.67 -24.85 -35.03
C LYS A 276 -12.48 -24.11 -34.43
N LYS A 277 -11.27 -24.48 -34.87
CA LYS A 277 -10.03 -23.81 -34.45
C LYS A 277 -9.69 -22.65 -35.39
N VAL A 278 -9.59 -21.46 -34.81
CA VAL A 278 -9.32 -20.21 -35.51
C VAL A 278 -8.19 -19.48 -34.79
N THR A 279 -7.33 -18.77 -35.53
CA THR A 279 -6.20 -18.04 -34.95
C THR A 279 -6.43 -16.56 -35.05
N LEU A 280 -6.26 -15.87 -33.92
CA LEU A 280 -6.30 -14.41 -33.81
C LEU A 280 -4.93 -13.89 -33.34
N ASN A 281 -4.58 -12.71 -33.82
CA ASN A 281 -3.38 -11.97 -33.46
C ASN A 281 -3.75 -10.86 -32.45
N VAL A 282 -3.27 -10.95 -31.22
CA VAL A 282 -3.50 -9.94 -30.17
C VAL A 282 -2.27 -9.04 -30.11
N GLY A 283 -2.39 -7.82 -30.64
CA GLY A 283 -1.40 -6.77 -30.48
C GLY A 283 -1.44 -6.23 -29.06
N VAL A 284 -0.32 -6.28 -28.35
CA VAL A 284 -0.21 -5.81 -26.97
C VAL A 284 0.91 -4.78 -26.89
N THR A 285 0.60 -3.60 -26.38
CA THR A 285 1.55 -2.52 -26.05
C THR A 285 1.34 -2.09 -24.60
N GLY A 286 2.24 -1.28 -24.04
CA GLY A 286 2.09 -0.75 -22.68
C GLY A 286 2.88 0.53 -22.45
N ILE A 287 2.58 1.21 -21.34
CA ILE A 287 3.15 2.51 -20.96
C ILE A 287 3.34 2.61 -19.44
N VAL A 288 4.16 3.59 -19.02
CA VAL A 288 4.39 3.98 -17.62
C VAL A 288 4.18 5.50 -17.44
N PRO A 289 3.95 6.01 -16.23
CA PRO A 289 3.76 7.45 -16.02
C PRO A 289 5.06 8.21 -16.31
N PRO A 290 5.03 9.36 -17.02
CA PRO A 290 6.22 10.22 -17.23
C PRO A 290 6.95 10.61 -15.94
N GLN A 291 6.24 10.60 -14.82
CA GLN A 291 6.68 10.96 -13.47
C GLN A 291 7.79 10.05 -12.91
N ILE A 292 8.09 8.89 -13.51
CA ILE A 292 9.28 8.08 -13.13
C ILE A 292 10.59 8.89 -13.21
N LEU A 293 10.66 9.89 -14.10
CA LEU A 293 11.82 10.79 -14.20
C LEU A 293 12.03 11.66 -12.94
N ASN A 294 10.97 11.86 -12.14
CA ASN A 294 11.00 12.57 -10.87
C ASN A 294 11.21 11.59 -9.70
N TRP A 295 10.46 10.48 -9.68
CA TRP A 295 10.47 9.48 -8.61
C TRP A 295 11.81 8.73 -8.55
N ASP A 296 12.22 8.14 -9.67
CA ASP A 296 13.43 7.33 -9.80
C ASP A 296 14.60 8.13 -10.35
N LYS A 297 14.62 9.44 -10.09
CA LYS A 297 15.55 10.41 -10.67
C LYS A 297 17.02 9.97 -10.55
N ALA A 298 17.44 9.48 -9.39
CA ALA A 298 18.80 8.98 -9.17
C ALA A 298 19.19 7.83 -10.12
N TYR A 299 18.22 6.98 -10.46
CA TYR A 299 18.40 5.86 -11.38
C TYR A 299 18.22 6.25 -12.85
N LEU A 300 17.42 7.27 -13.17
CA LEU A 300 16.97 7.57 -14.55
C LEU A 300 17.51 8.86 -15.17
N GLU A 301 17.96 9.85 -14.38
CA GLU A 301 18.38 11.17 -14.91
C GLU A 301 19.51 11.03 -15.96
N GLY A 302 19.27 11.60 -17.14
CA GLY A 302 20.19 11.56 -18.29
C GLY A 302 20.33 10.20 -19.00
N LYS A 303 19.64 9.14 -18.54
CA LYS A 303 19.77 7.77 -19.06
C LYS A 303 18.58 7.30 -19.88
N VAL A 304 17.40 7.89 -19.69
CA VAL A 304 16.17 7.60 -20.46
C VAL A 304 15.45 8.90 -20.82
N ILE A 305 14.55 8.83 -21.79
CA ILE A 305 13.49 9.83 -22.01
C ILE A 305 12.15 9.12 -21.88
N VAL A 306 11.18 9.74 -21.24
CA VAL A 306 9.80 9.23 -21.19
C VAL A 306 8.91 10.17 -21.99
N ARG A 307 8.22 9.64 -23.00
CA ARG A 307 7.18 10.34 -23.75
C ARG A 307 5.88 10.37 -22.97
N ASP A 308 5.03 11.33 -23.31
CA ASP A 308 3.61 11.25 -23.04
C ASP A 308 3.03 9.89 -23.47
N ALA A 309 2.27 9.27 -22.57
CA ALA A 309 1.74 7.92 -22.73
C ALA A 309 0.60 7.84 -23.76
N VAL A 310 -0.28 8.86 -23.82
CA VAL A 310 -1.39 8.92 -24.78
C VAL A 310 -0.85 9.08 -26.20
N GLU A 311 0.15 9.94 -26.39
CA GLU A 311 0.82 10.10 -27.67
C GLU A 311 1.57 8.83 -28.11
N ALA A 312 2.30 8.18 -27.21
CA ALA A 312 3.02 6.95 -27.52
C ALA A 312 2.09 5.81 -27.97
N VAL A 313 0.96 5.64 -27.27
CA VAL A 313 -0.07 4.65 -27.65
C VAL A 313 -0.75 5.03 -28.96
N ARG A 314 -1.13 6.30 -29.14
CA ARG A 314 -1.72 6.81 -30.40
C ARG A 314 -0.84 6.56 -31.61
N ASP A 315 0.48 6.71 -31.47
CA ASP A 315 1.44 6.51 -32.55
C ASP A 315 1.69 5.02 -32.85
N ILE A 316 1.56 4.11 -31.86
CA ILE A 316 1.86 2.67 -32.02
C ILE A 316 0.66 1.82 -32.45
N ILE A 317 -0.60 2.25 -32.20
CA ILE A 317 -1.81 1.56 -32.65
C ILE A 317 -1.80 1.26 -34.17
N PRO A 318 -1.52 2.23 -35.09
CA PRO A 318 -1.50 1.95 -36.52
C PRO A 318 -0.46 0.89 -36.89
N THR A 319 0.71 0.92 -36.26
CA THR A 319 1.82 -0.02 -36.48
C THR A 319 1.43 -1.44 -36.06
N MET A 320 0.74 -1.62 -34.93
CA MET A 320 0.20 -2.93 -34.52
C MET A 320 -0.82 -3.46 -35.53
N ARG A 321 -1.73 -2.61 -36.01
CA ARG A 321 -2.75 -2.99 -37.01
C ARG A 321 -2.13 -3.35 -38.37
N GLU A 322 -1.14 -2.60 -38.83
CA GLU A 322 -0.41 -2.89 -40.08
C GLU A 322 0.35 -4.22 -40.01
N ASN A 323 0.91 -4.55 -38.84
CA ASN A 323 1.54 -5.86 -38.59
C ASN A 323 0.52 -6.98 -38.31
N GLY A 324 -0.80 -6.71 -38.47
CA GLY A 324 -1.85 -7.73 -38.49
C GLY A 324 -2.50 -8.03 -37.13
N ALA A 325 -2.52 -7.10 -36.18
CA ALA A 325 -3.26 -7.24 -34.93
C ALA A 325 -4.79 -7.17 -35.14
N ASP A 326 -5.48 -8.30 -34.90
CA ASP A 326 -6.94 -8.43 -34.90
C ASP A 326 -7.57 -7.73 -33.68
N ILE A 327 -6.89 -7.83 -32.53
CA ILE A 327 -7.24 -7.16 -31.27
C ILE A 327 -6.07 -6.25 -30.89
N VAL A 328 -6.33 -5.02 -30.42
CA VAL A 328 -5.35 -4.16 -29.75
C VAL A 328 -5.69 -3.99 -28.28
N LEU A 329 -4.79 -4.48 -27.43
CA LEU A 329 -4.81 -4.38 -25.98
C LEU A 329 -3.72 -3.41 -25.52
N VAL A 330 -4.08 -2.47 -24.64
CA VAL A 330 -3.12 -1.57 -23.99
C VAL A 330 -2.99 -1.95 -22.52
N LEU A 331 -1.75 -2.25 -22.11
CA LEU A 331 -1.35 -2.42 -20.72
C LEU A 331 -0.91 -1.04 -20.19
N SER A 332 -1.88 -0.28 -19.71
CA SER A 332 -1.68 1.07 -19.19
C SER A 332 -1.27 0.97 -17.72
N HIS A 333 0.02 0.93 -17.42
CA HIS A 333 0.46 1.15 -16.04
C HIS A 333 0.37 2.64 -15.72
N SER A 334 -0.85 3.06 -15.39
CA SER A 334 -1.30 4.42 -15.15
C SER A 334 -2.75 4.34 -14.66
N GLY A 335 -3.16 5.27 -13.81
CA GLY A 335 -4.54 5.36 -13.34
C GLY A 335 -5.52 5.76 -14.43
N ILE A 336 -6.83 5.70 -14.15
CA ILE A 336 -7.86 6.09 -15.13
C ILE A 336 -7.88 7.61 -15.37
N GLY A 337 -7.61 8.43 -14.36
CA GLY A 337 -7.66 9.90 -14.48
C GLY A 337 -9.07 10.48 -14.42
N ASP A 338 -9.24 11.68 -14.98
CA ASP A 338 -10.54 12.30 -15.26
C ASP A 338 -10.85 12.34 -16.77
N ASP A 339 -11.79 13.18 -17.22
CA ASP A 339 -12.17 13.29 -18.64
C ASP A 339 -11.53 14.47 -19.40
N GLN A 340 -10.58 15.19 -18.79
CA GLN A 340 -9.72 16.18 -19.44
C GLN A 340 -8.41 15.55 -19.93
N TYR A 341 -7.49 16.31 -20.51
CA TYR A 341 -6.18 15.78 -20.91
C TYR A 341 -5.13 16.90 -20.99
N GLU A 342 -4.12 16.81 -20.16
CA GLU A 342 -2.90 17.60 -20.21
C GLU A 342 -1.69 16.72 -20.57
N VAL A 343 -0.79 17.23 -21.42
CA VAL A 343 0.33 16.44 -21.95
C VAL A 343 1.36 16.18 -20.84
N GLY A 344 1.63 14.91 -20.57
CA GLY A 344 2.53 14.46 -19.50
C GLY A 344 1.85 14.08 -18.19
N GLU A 345 0.52 13.97 -18.16
CA GLU A 345 -0.23 13.50 -16.99
C GLU A 345 0.15 12.08 -16.54
N GLU A 346 -0.04 11.84 -15.24
CA GLU A 346 0.30 10.57 -14.57
C GLU A 346 -0.76 9.48 -14.80
N ASN A 347 -2.03 9.88 -14.88
CA ASN A 347 -3.20 9.01 -14.81
C ASN A 347 -4.06 9.25 -16.06
N VAL A 348 -3.84 8.47 -17.12
CA VAL A 348 -4.34 8.73 -18.48
C VAL A 348 -5.16 7.57 -19.10
N GLY A 349 -5.63 6.64 -18.27
CA GLY A 349 -6.36 5.45 -18.72
C GLY A 349 -7.69 5.76 -19.43
N TYR A 350 -8.38 6.84 -19.07
CA TYR A 350 -9.58 7.32 -19.75
C TYR A 350 -9.28 7.77 -21.19
N GLN A 351 -8.16 8.48 -21.35
CA GLN A 351 -7.67 9.07 -22.59
C GLN A 351 -7.21 7.95 -23.53
N ILE A 352 -6.46 6.98 -22.99
CA ILE A 352 -6.04 5.75 -23.69
C ILE A 352 -7.25 4.92 -24.12
N ALA A 353 -8.25 4.71 -23.25
CA ALA A 353 -9.49 4.01 -23.60
C ALA A 353 -10.32 4.75 -24.68
N SER A 354 -10.12 6.07 -24.81
CA SER A 354 -10.76 6.92 -25.82
C SER A 354 -10.00 6.97 -27.16
N LEU A 355 -8.83 6.33 -27.29
CA LEU A 355 -8.07 6.31 -28.53
C LEU A 355 -8.69 5.38 -29.59
N SER A 356 -8.86 5.93 -30.80
CA SER A 356 -9.43 5.17 -31.93
C SER A 356 -8.53 3.99 -32.32
N GLY A 357 -9.07 2.78 -32.27
CA GLY A 357 -8.38 1.55 -32.65
C GLY A 357 -7.86 0.70 -31.50
N VAL A 358 -8.07 1.13 -30.24
CA VAL A 358 -7.97 0.27 -29.04
C VAL A 358 -9.24 -0.59 -28.91
N ASP A 359 -9.11 -1.86 -28.52
CA ASP A 359 -10.26 -2.75 -28.25
C ASP A 359 -10.45 -3.05 -26.75
N ALA A 360 -9.41 -2.90 -25.93
CA ALA A 360 -9.43 -3.10 -24.48
C ALA A 360 -8.23 -2.42 -23.79
N VAL A 361 -8.41 -2.00 -22.54
CA VAL A 361 -7.34 -1.41 -21.70
C VAL A 361 -7.30 -2.09 -20.32
N ILE A 362 -6.11 -2.43 -19.85
CA ILE A 362 -5.87 -2.73 -18.44
C ILE A 362 -5.24 -1.49 -17.81
N THR A 363 -5.72 -1.07 -16.64
CA THR A 363 -5.19 0.06 -15.86
C THR A 363 -4.69 -0.40 -14.49
N GLY A 364 -3.83 0.41 -13.86
CA GLY A 364 -3.13 0.11 -12.61
C GLY A 364 -2.69 1.37 -11.88
N HIS A 365 -1.55 1.34 -11.18
CA HIS A 365 -0.84 2.45 -10.52
C HIS A 365 -1.59 3.12 -9.36
N SER A 366 -2.83 3.56 -9.57
CA SER A 366 -3.66 4.19 -8.54
C SER A 366 -4.31 3.20 -7.56
N HIS A 367 -4.07 1.90 -7.70
CA HIS A 367 -4.60 0.83 -6.83
C HIS A 367 -6.14 0.76 -6.67
N ALA A 368 -6.90 1.39 -7.57
CA ALA A 368 -8.35 1.51 -7.45
C ALA A 368 -9.11 0.29 -8.01
N GLU A 369 -10.40 0.19 -7.65
CA GLU A 369 -11.32 -0.80 -8.19
C GLU A 369 -12.10 -0.20 -9.38
N PHE A 370 -11.95 -0.78 -10.59
CA PHE A 370 -12.80 -0.48 -11.74
C PHE A 370 -13.07 -1.73 -12.60
N PRO A 371 -14.31 -2.01 -13.02
CA PRO A 371 -15.56 -1.32 -12.64
C PRO A 371 -15.96 -1.50 -11.17
N GLY A 372 -16.89 -0.65 -10.72
CA GLY A 372 -17.64 -0.85 -9.48
C GLY A 372 -18.80 -1.84 -9.64
N THR A 373 -19.77 -1.77 -8.72
CA THR A 373 -21.04 -2.49 -8.79
C THR A 373 -22.23 -1.53 -8.69
N ALA A 374 -23.45 -2.00 -8.94
CA ALA A 374 -24.65 -1.18 -8.79
C ALA A 374 -24.88 -0.70 -7.34
N GLU A 375 -24.36 -1.43 -6.36
CA GLU A 375 -24.41 -1.12 -4.92
C GLU A 375 -23.23 -0.27 -4.45
N LYS A 376 -22.08 -0.38 -5.12
CA LYS A 376 -20.86 0.40 -4.86
C LYS A 376 -20.24 0.85 -6.19
N PRO A 377 -20.74 1.94 -6.80
CA PRO A 377 -20.15 2.48 -8.04
C PRO A 377 -18.70 2.90 -7.84
N SER A 378 -17.90 2.84 -8.90
CA SER A 378 -16.51 3.33 -8.87
C SER A 378 -16.45 4.86 -8.76
N PHE A 379 -15.33 5.38 -8.29
CA PHE A 379 -15.03 6.83 -8.29
C PHE A 379 -15.15 7.47 -9.68
N TYR A 380 -14.95 6.69 -10.74
CA TYR A 380 -14.94 7.13 -12.12
C TYR A 380 -16.35 7.20 -12.73
N ALA A 381 -17.37 6.59 -12.11
CA ALA A 381 -18.75 6.59 -12.59
C ALA A 381 -19.42 7.99 -12.68
N LYS A 382 -18.74 9.03 -12.19
CA LYS A 382 -19.13 10.45 -12.30
C LYS A 382 -18.72 11.12 -13.63
N TYR A 383 -17.77 10.55 -14.36
CA TYR A 383 -17.20 11.14 -15.59
C TYR A 383 -18.05 10.80 -16.83
N SER A 384 -17.99 11.68 -17.83
CA SER A 384 -18.75 11.47 -19.06
C SER A 384 -18.27 10.22 -19.81
N GLY A 385 -19.19 9.44 -20.39
CA GLY A 385 -18.86 8.26 -21.18
C GLY A 385 -18.41 7.01 -20.40
N VAL A 386 -18.41 7.05 -19.06
CA VAL A 386 -18.15 5.88 -18.21
C VAL A 386 -19.42 5.05 -18.03
N ASP A 387 -19.39 3.79 -18.47
CA ASP A 387 -20.39 2.76 -18.15
C ASP A 387 -19.79 1.82 -17.10
N ASP A 388 -19.96 2.18 -15.83
CA ASP A 388 -19.45 1.40 -14.70
C ASP A 388 -20.16 0.04 -14.55
N THR A 389 -21.38 -0.12 -15.10
CA THR A 389 -22.14 -1.39 -15.03
C THR A 389 -21.60 -2.45 -15.99
N ASN A 390 -21.00 -2.05 -17.12
CA ASN A 390 -20.32 -2.94 -18.05
C ASN A 390 -18.80 -2.73 -18.13
N GLY A 391 -18.25 -1.90 -17.23
CA GLY A 391 -16.84 -1.54 -17.13
C GLY A 391 -16.26 -1.00 -18.43
N LYS A 392 -16.80 0.12 -18.91
CA LYS A 392 -16.34 0.77 -20.13
C LYS A 392 -16.07 2.25 -19.94
N ILE A 393 -15.16 2.76 -20.74
CA ILE A 393 -14.92 4.20 -20.92
C ILE A 393 -15.03 4.48 -22.43
N ASN A 394 -15.94 5.37 -22.81
CA ASN A 394 -16.25 5.74 -24.20
C ASN A 394 -16.51 4.54 -25.14
N GLY A 395 -17.00 3.43 -24.59
CA GLY A 395 -17.33 2.18 -25.30
C GLY A 395 -16.24 1.10 -25.26
N THR A 396 -15.00 1.47 -24.92
CA THR A 396 -13.87 0.56 -24.74
C THR A 396 -13.94 -0.08 -23.35
N PRO A 397 -13.84 -1.41 -23.21
CA PRO A 397 -13.80 -2.08 -21.91
C PRO A 397 -12.47 -1.80 -21.18
N VAL A 398 -12.56 -1.54 -19.87
CA VAL A 398 -11.42 -1.20 -19.01
C VAL A 398 -11.51 -1.94 -17.68
N THR A 399 -10.37 -2.38 -17.12
CA THR A 399 -10.29 -2.89 -15.74
C THR A 399 -9.13 -2.25 -14.96
N MET A 400 -9.37 -1.90 -13.70
CA MET A 400 -8.34 -1.72 -12.68
C MET A 400 -8.60 -2.70 -11.53
N ALA A 401 -7.69 -3.65 -11.32
CA ALA A 401 -7.92 -4.80 -10.44
C ALA A 401 -7.39 -4.61 -9.00
N GLY A 402 -7.51 -3.39 -8.46
CA GLY A 402 -6.99 -3.06 -7.13
C GLY A 402 -5.46 -3.21 -7.07
N LYS A 403 -4.96 -4.09 -6.20
CA LYS A 403 -3.54 -4.39 -6.03
C LYS A 403 -3.30 -5.75 -5.38
N TYR A 404 -2.02 -6.10 -5.17
CA TYR A 404 -1.54 -7.15 -4.26
C TYR A 404 -2.07 -8.57 -4.54
N GLY A 405 -2.70 -8.81 -5.69
CA GLY A 405 -3.42 -10.05 -5.95
C GLY A 405 -4.67 -10.24 -5.07
N GLU A 406 -5.38 -9.16 -4.71
CA GLU A 406 -6.71 -9.27 -4.09
C GLU A 406 -7.88 -9.29 -5.11
N HIS A 407 -7.62 -8.94 -6.38
CA HIS A 407 -8.56 -9.17 -7.47
C HIS A 407 -7.91 -9.77 -8.73
N LEU A 408 -8.78 -10.24 -9.64
CA LEU A 408 -8.49 -10.57 -11.02
C LEU A 408 -9.34 -9.68 -11.94
N GLY A 409 -8.71 -8.95 -12.87
CA GLY A 409 -9.39 -8.25 -13.96
C GLY A 409 -9.86 -9.23 -15.03
N VAL A 410 -11.07 -9.03 -15.56
CA VAL A 410 -11.68 -9.87 -16.60
C VAL A 410 -12.35 -8.98 -17.64
N ILE A 411 -11.94 -9.09 -18.90
CA ILE A 411 -12.62 -8.48 -20.05
C ILE A 411 -13.07 -9.59 -21.00
N ASP A 412 -14.38 -9.68 -21.25
CA ASP A 412 -14.95 -10.53 -22.29
C ASP A 412 -15.20 -9.70 -23.56
N LEU A 413 -14.74 -10.21 -24.71
CA LEU A 413 -14.90 -9.65 -26.05
C LEU A 413 -15.62 -10.67 -26.95
N ASN A 414 -16.82 -10.34 -27.44
CA ASN A 414 -17.49 -11.12 -28.47
C ASN A 414 -17.10 -10.55 -29.84
N LEU A 415 -16.37 -11.33 -30.63
CA LEU A 415 -15.82 -10.90 -31.92
C LEU A 415 -16.55 -11.61 -33.06
N VAL A 416 -16.89 -10.87 -34.12
CA VAL A 416 -17.42 -11.42 -35.38
C VAL A 416 -16.47 -11.07 -36.52
N PHE A 417 -16.15 -12.03 -37.37
CA PHE A 417 -15.41 -11.79 -38.60
C PHE A 417 -16.35 -11.20 -39.66
N LYS A 418 -16.13 -9.94 -40.02
CA LYS A 418 -16.98 -9.17 -40.94
C LYS A 418 -16.14 -8.25 -41.83
N ASP A 419 -16.54 -8.11 -43.09
CA ASP A 419 -15.87 -7.27 -44.10
C ASP A 419 -14.36 -7.57 -44.22
N GLY A 420 -13.94 -8.81 -43.94
CA GLY A 420 -12.55 -9.26 -44.02
C GLY A 420 -11.69 -9.04 -42.76
N LYS A 421 -12.27 -8.66 -41.61
CA LYS A 421 -11.56 -8.48 -40.32
C LYS A 421 -12.39 -8.95 -39.13
N TRP A 422 -11.77 -9.21 -37.99
CA TRP A 422 -12.51 -9.31 -36.72
C TRP A 422 -13.03 -7.94 -36.28
N THR A 423 -14.19 -7.92 -35.61
CA THR A 423 -14.81 -6.71 -35.05
C THR A 423 -15.61 -7.08 -33.80
N THR A 424 -15.39 -6.35 -32.71
CA THR A 424 -16.12 -6.49 -31.44
C THR A 424 -17.57 -6.09 -31.62
N THR A 425 -18.50 -7.01 -31.38
CA THR A 425 -19.95 -6.76 -31.44
C THR A 425 -20.53 -6.49 -30.06
N SER A 426 -19.99 -7.13 -29.03
CA SER A 426 -20.23 -6.80 -27.63
C SER A 426 -18.97 -7.03 -26.80
N SER A 427 -18.89 -6.33 -25.68
CA SER A 427 -17.80 -6.40 -24.72
C SER A 427 -18.32 -6.13 -23.32
N LYS A 428 -17.62 -6.64 -22.29
CA LYS A 428 -17.85 -6.28 -20.89
C LYS A 428 -16.57 -6.46 -20.09
N ALA A 429 -16.28 -5.55 -19.17
CA ALA A 429 -15.28 -5.73 -18.13
C ALA A 429 -15.92 -6.02 -16.76
N ALA A 430 -15.14 -6.66 -15.89
CA ALA A 430 -15.44 -6.91 -14.48
C ALA A 430 -14.14 -7.14 -13.70
N ILE A 431 -14.21 -7.02 -12.37
CA ILE A 431 -13.17 -7.50 -11.45
C ILE A 431 -13.74 -8.59 -10.55
N ARG A 432 -12.92 -9.57 -10.18
CA ARG A 432 -13.28 -10.67 -9.27
C ARG A 432 -12.40 -10.60 -8.03
N LYS A 433 -12.99 -10.41 -6.84
CA LYS A 433 -12.24 -10.43 -5.57
C LYS A 433 -11.96 -11.88 -5.15
N ILE A 434 -10.79 -12.11 -4.56
CA ILE A 434 -10.46 -13.40 -3.94
C ILE A 434 -11.37 -13.71 -2.74
N ASP A 435 -11.56 -14.99 -2.40
CA ASP A 435 -12.28 -15.37 -1.18
C ASP A 435 -11.40 -15.13 0.06
N THR A 436 -11.69 -14.04 0.76
CA THR A 436 -11.00 -13.62 1.98
C THR A 436 -11.38 -14.42 3.24
N LYS A 437 -12.24 -15.43 3.11
CA LYS A 437 -12.68 -16.33 4.19
C LYS A 437 -12.19 -17.76 4.02
N SER A 438 -11.48 -18.05 2.93
CA SER A 438 -10.95 -19.37 2.58
C SER A 438 -9.44 -19.35 2.52
N SER A 439 -8.78 -20.38 3.04
CA SER A 439 -7.32 -20.56 2.93
C SER A 439 -6.86 -21.27 1.65
N VAL A 440 -7.75 -21.44 0.68
CA VAL A 440 -7.39 -22.00 -0.64
C VAL A 440 -6.49 -21.03 -1.40
N ALA A 441 -5.43 -21.60 -1.96
CA ALA A 441 -4.44 -20.99 -2.83
C ALA A 441 -3.86 -22.07 -3.78
N ASP A 442 -3.27 -21.69 -4.91
CA ASP A 442 -2.69 -22.62 -5.87
C ASP A 442 -1.36 -23.19 -5.37
N GLY A 443 -1.35 -24.50 -5.11
CA GLY A 443 -0.18 -25.21 -4.60
C GLY A 443 1.06 -25.10 -5.48
N ARG A 444 0.92 -24.94 -6.81
CA ARG A 444 2.06 -24.73 -7.73
C ARG A 444 2.84 -23.48 -7.36
N ILE A 445 2.13 -22.42 -6.99
CA ILE A 445 2.70 -21.11 -6.67
C ILE A 445 3.24 -21.09 -5.24
N ILE A 446 2.59 -21.79 -4.30
CA ILE A 446 3.13 -22.01 -2.94
C ILE A 446 4.44 -22.81 -2.96
N ASP A 447 4.50 -23.90 -3.72
CA ASP A 447 5.72 -24.73 -3.82
C ASP A 447 6.85 -24.01 -4.56
N LEU A 448 6.55 -23.26 -5.64
CA LEU A 448 7.52 -22.43 -6.37
C LEU A 448 8.06 -21.28 -5.50
N ALA A 449 7.20 -20.59 -4.76
CA ALA A 449 7.59 -19.47 -3.91
C ALA A 449 8.44 -19.89 -2.70
N LYS A 450 8.41 -21.17 -2.32
CA LYS A 450 8.85 -21.69 -1.02
C LYS A 450 10.26 -21.26 -0.60
N GLU A 451 11.23 -21.21 -1.51
CA GLU A 451 12.60 -20.81 -1.18
C GLU A 451 12.66 -19.31 -0.86
N ALA A 452 12.29 -18.45 -1.83
CA ALA A 452 12.25 -17.00 -1.66
C ALA A 452 11.34 -16.56 -0.49
N HIS A 453 10.24 -17.27 -0.26
CA HIS A 453 9.33 -17.03 0.87
C HIS A 453 9.99 -17.31 2.23
N ASN A 454 10.66 -18.46 2.39
CA ASN A 454 11.35 -18.81 3.64
C ASN A 454 12.53 -17.88 3.90
N GLU A 455 13.31 -17.52 2.88
CA GLU A 455 14.44 -16.60 3.08
C GLU A 455 13.98 -15.14 3.28
N THR A 456 12.85 -14.73 2.70
CA THR A 456 12.19 -13.46 3.06
C THR A 456 11.73 -13.48 4.53
N ILE A 457 11.18 -14.60 5.01
CA ILE A 457 10.82 -14.78 6.43
C ILE A 457 12.08 -14.70 7.33
N ASN A 458 13.19 -15.33 6.93
CA ASN A 458 14.46 -15.24 7.66
C ASN A 458 14.97 -13.79 7.70
N TYR A 459 14.89 -13.07 6.58
CA TYR A 459 15.28 -11.67 6.44
C TYR A 459 14.42 -10.72 7.29
N VAL A 460 13.09 -10.82 7.27
CA VAL A 460 12.25 -9.93 8.10
C VAL A 460 12.37 -10.19 9.61
N ARG A 461 12.82 -11.39 9.96
CA ARG A 461 13.21 -11.81 11.32
C ARG A 461 14.70 -11.56 11.63
N GLN A 462 15.48 -10.99 10.72
CA GLN A 462 16.88 -10.64 11.00
C GLN A 462 16.96 -9.32 11.77
N GLN A 463 17.89 -9.23 12.73
CA GLN A 463 18.23 -7.96 13.36
C GLN A 463 18.82 -6.99 12.32
N VAL A 464 18.21 -5.80 12.18
CA VAL A 464 18.70 -4.69 11.35
C VAL A 464 19.37 -3.58 12.16
N GLY A 465 19.09 -3.50 13.46
CA GLY A 465 19.72 -2.54 14.36
C GLY A 465 19.43 -2.81 15.84
N GLU A 466 19.70 -1.84 16.70
CA GLU A 466 19.45 -1.87 18.14
C GLU A 466 18.91 -0.50 18.59
N THR A 467 17.84 -0.48 19.38
CA THR A 467 17.36 0.75 20.02
C THR A 467 17.80 0.81 21.48
N THR A 468 18.35 1.96 21.86
CA THR A 468 18.83 2.23 23.23
C THR A 468 17.68 2.56 24.20
N ALA A 469 16.54 3.00 23.68
CA ALA A 469 15.31 3.29 24.42
C ALA A 469 14.13 2.42 23.92
N PRO A 470 13.14 2.08 24.76
CA PRO A 470 11.95 1.36 24.33
C PRO A 470 11.07 2.25 23.44
N ILE A 471 10.53 1.68 22.36
CA ILE A 471 9.61 2.38 21.45
C ILE A 471 8.20 1.87 21.73
N ASN A 472 7.40 2.69 22.37
CA ASN A 472 6.00 2.43 22.65
C ASN A 472 5.17 3.66 22.33
N SER A 473 3.86 3.51 22.15
CA SER A 473 2.95 4.59 21.77
C SER A 473 1.81 4.84 22.79
N PHE A 474 1.94 4.32 24.01
CA PHE A 474 0.83 4.31 24.99
C PHE A 474 0.37 5.72 25.40
N PHE A 475 1.22 6.73 25.25
CA PHE A 475 0.93 8.11 25.66
C PHE A 475 1.05 9.13 24.52
N ALA A 476 1.22 8.67 23.27
CA ALA A 476 1.40 9.50 22.08
C ALA A 476 0.25 10.49 21.77
N LEU A 477 -0.91 10.36 22.42
CA LEU A 477 -2.05 11.28 22.30
C LEU A 477 -2.13 12.33 23.41
N VAL A 478 -1.16 12.36 24.34
CA VAL A 478 -1.13 13.30 25.49
C VAL A 478 0.26 13.88 25.79
N GLN A 479 1.30 13.38 25.14
CA GLN A 479 2.67 13.88 25.21
C GLN A 479 3.45 13.49 23.93
N ASP A 480 4.62 14.07 23.76
CA ASP A 480 5.59 13.61 22.76
C ASP A 480 6.12 12.19 23.07
N ASP A 481 6.47 11.45 22.02
CA ASP A 481 6.46 9.98 22.07
C ASP A 481 7.45 9.28 21.09
N PRO A 482 8.26 8.31 21.58
CA PRO A 482 9.25 7.59 20.77
C PRO A 482 8.75 6.93 19.49
N SER A 483 7.48 6.51 19.44
CA SER A 483 6.91 5.86 18.25
C SER A 483 6.76 6.81 17.07
N VAL A 484 6.65 8.12 17.34
CA VAL A 484 6.59 9.17 16.31
C VAL A 484 7.99 9.74 16.03
N GLN A 485 8.82 9.92 17.06
CA GLN A 485 10.21 10.40 16.93
C GLN A 485 11.03 9.59 15.92
N ILE A 486 10.94 8.24 15.95
CA ILE A 486 11.67 7.38 15.01
C ILE A 486 11.24 7.57 13.55
N VAL A 487 9.95 7.84 13.30
CA VAL A 487 9.43 8.09 11.95
C VAL A 487 9.95 9.43 11.44
N ASN A 488 9.86 10.48 12.25
CA ASN A 488 10.36 11.81 11.92
C ASN A 488 11.87 11.80 11.66
N ASN A 489 12.67 11.14 12.50
CA ASN A 489 14.12 11.02 12.31
C ASN A 489 14.47 10.34 10.97
N ALA A 490 13.78 9.25 10.62
CA ALA A 490 13.99 8.53 9.37
C ALA A 490 13.55 9.34 8.12
N GLN A 491 12.43 10.05 8.21
CA GLN A 491 11.94 10.95 7.15
C GLN A 491 12.92 12.10 6.89
N ILE A 492 13.43 12.77 7.94
CA ILE A 492 14.45 13.83 7.83
C ILE A 492 15.75 13.28 7.23
N TRP A 493 16.20 12.11 7.71
CA TRP A 493 17.39 11.43 7.21
C TRP A 493 17.29 11.11 5.71
N TYR A 494 16.14 10.64 5.25
CA TYR A 494 15.91 10.30 3.84
C TYR A 494 15.78 11.56 2.96
N ALA A 495 15.01 12.56 3.39
CA ALA A 495 14.84 13.80 2.63
C ALA A 495 16.14 14.60 2.48
N LYS A 496 17.01 14.62 3.50
CA LYS A 496 18.36 15.21 3.41
C LYS A 496 19.20 14.61 2.28
N GLN A 497 18.98 13.33 1.93
CA GLN A 497 19.65 12.68 0.81
C GLN A 497 18.99 13.04 -0.54
N GLN A 498 17.65 13.01 -0.62
CA GLN A 498 16.95 13.33 -1.88
C GLN A 498 17.06 14.80 -2.30
N LEU A 499 17.20 15.71 -1.34
CA LEU A 499 17.43 17.13 -1.61
C LEU A 499 18.90 17.47 -1.87
N ALA A 500 19.84 16.55 -1.73
CA ALA A 500 21.27 16.87 -1.83
C ALA A 500 21.65 17.48 -3.19
N GLY A 501 22.05 18.76 -3.19
CA GLY A 501 22.39 19.51 -4.40
C GLY A 501 21.25 20.34 -5.03
N THR A 502 20.05 20.31 -4.45
CA THR A 502 18.93 21.20 -4.83
C THR A 502 19.05 22.59 -4.18
N SER A 503 18.22 23.54 -4.61
CA SER A 503 18.01 24.83 -3.92
C SER A 503 17.42 24.63 -2.51
N GLU A 504 16.46 23.72 -2.43
CA GLU A 504 15.64 23.36 -1.27
C GLU A 504 16.47 22.77 -0.12
N ALA A 505 17.64 22.19 -0.42
CA ALA A 505 18.62 21.67 0.55
C ALA A 505 19.07 22.67 1.63
N ASN A 506 18.87 23.97 1.37
CA ASN A 506 19.30 25.07 2.25
C ASN A 506 18.18 25.56 3.18
N LEU A 507 16.95 25.05 3.03
CA LEU A 507 15.81 25.38 3.89
C LEU A 507 15.83 24.51 5.16
N PRO A 508 15.22 24.97 6.26
CA PRO A 508 14.85 24.12 7.39
C PRO A 508 14.07 22.89 6.93
N ILE A 509 14.51 21.69 7.33
CA ILE A 509 13.81 20.42 7.08
C ILE A 509 13.15 19.97 8.40
N LEU A 510 11.83 19.91 8.38
CA LEU A 510 10.95 19.41 9.44
C LEU A 510 10.32 18.08 9.01
N SER A 511 9.63 17.40 9.92
CA SER A 511 8.91 16.16 9.60
C SER A 511 7.57 16.06 10.29
N ALA A 512 6.54 15.57 9.58
CA ALA A 512 5.18 15.42 10.10
C ALA A 512 4.71 13.97 10.01
N ALA A 513 4.56 13.34 11.19
CA ALA A 513 4.11 11.97 11.37
C ALA A 513 3.07 11.84 12.49
N ALA A 514 2.27 10.77 12.44
CA ALA A 514 1.15 10.51 13.34
C ALA A 514 1.27 9.12 14.02
N PRO A 515 0.86 8.97 15.30
CA PRO A 515 0.94 7.71 16.02
C PRO A 515 -0.20 6.75 15.62
N PHE A 516 -0.05 6.06 14.48
CA PHE A 516 -1.13 5.26 13.87
C PHE A 516 -1.73 4.18 14.78
N LYS A 517 -0.93 3.61 15.68
CA LYS A 517 -1.36 2.67 16.73
C LYS A 517 -1.33 3.38 18.08
N ALA A 518 -2.42 4.03 18.50
CA ALA A 518 -2.54 4.60 19.85
C ALA A 518 -3.94 4.40 20.44
N GLY A 519 -4.40 3.14 20.53
CA GLY A 519 -5.77 2.79 20.93
C GLY A 519 -6.80 3.02 19.82
N THR A 520 -6.30 3.19 18.59
CA THR A 520 -7.03 3.65 17.41
C THR A 520 -8.26 2.78 17.16
N ARG A 521 -9.43 3.42 16.98
CA ARG A 521 -10.76 2.77 16.83
C ARG A 521 -11.30 2.06 18.09
N GLY A 522 -10.72 2.28 19.28
CA GLY A 522 -11.17 1.64 20.52
C GLY A 522 -10.61 0.23 20.71
N ASP A 523 -9.45 -0.07 20.12
CA ASP A 523 -8.76 -1.35 20.25
C ASP A 523 -7.60 -1.23 21.26
N ALA A 524 -7.73 -1.89 22.41
CA ALA A 524 -6.71 -1.88 23.47
C ALA A 524 -5.39 -2.59 23.08
N SER A 525 -5.38 -3.37 22.00
CA SER A 525 -4.18 -4.01 21.43
C SER A 525 -3.47 -3.12 20.40
N ALA A 526 -4.14 -2.08 19.88
CA ALA A 526 -3.63 -1.19 18.84
C ALA A 526 -2.63 -0.14 19.39
N TYR A 527 -1.53 -0.62 19.98
CA TYR A 527 -0.38 0.16 20.44
C TYR A 527 0.92 -0.46 19.93
N THR A 528 1.90 0.38 19.57
CA THR A 528 3.28 -0.03 19.36
C THR A 528 3.91 -0.37 20.71
N ASP A 529 4.67 -1.46 20.76
CA ASP A 529 5.34 -1.92 21.99
C ASP A 529 6.59 -2.76 21.65
N ILE A 530 7.73 -2.07 21.55
CA ILE A 530 9.04 -2.60 21.16
C ILE A 530 10.04 -2.29 22.31
N PRO A 531 10.58 -3.29 23.02
CA PRO A 531 11.51 -3.04 24.12
C PRO A 531 12.88 -2.57 23.63
N ALA A 532 13.67 -1.97 24.53
CA ALA A 532 15.07 -1.64 24.26
C ALA A 532 15.90 -2.89 23.91
N GLY A 533 16.82 -2.75 22.95
CA GLY A 533 17.64 -3.84 22.40
C GLY A 533 17.42 -4.08 20.89
N PRO A 534 17.70 -5.31 20.40
CA PRO A 534 17.62 -5.67 18.98
C PRO A 534 16.28 -5.37 18.30
N ILE A 535 16.34 -4.69 17.15
CA ILE A 535 15.22 -4.45 16.22
C ILE A 535 15.40 -5.29 14.96
N ALA A 536 14.32 -5.95 14.53
CA ALA A 536 14.15 -6.61 13.24
C ALA A 536 13.14 -5.87 12.35
N ILE A 537 13.15 -6.15 11.05
CA ILE A 537 12.30 -5.46 10.05
C ILE A 537 10.81 -5.56 10.39
N LYS A 538 10.33 -6.72 10.86
CA LYS A 538 8.94 -6.88 11.28
C LYS A 538 8.51 -5.99 12.45
N ASN A 539 9.45 -5.40 13.19
CA ASN A 539 9.11 -4.41 14.23
C ASN A 539 8.80 -3.03 13.62
N VAL A 540 9.33 -2.71 12.43
CA VAL A 540 9.04 -1.44 11.72
C VAL A 540 7.61 -1.41 11.17
N ALA A 541 7.05 -2.59 10.86
CA ALA A 541 5.62 -2.74 10.55
C ALA A 541 4.70 -2.26 11.68
N ASP A 542 5.15 -2.41 12.92
CA ASP A 542 4.40 -2.03 14.12
C ASP A 542 4.49 -0.52 14.43
N LEU A 543 5.39 0.19 13.74
CA LEU A 543 5.52 1.65 13.77
C LEU A 543 4.67 2.32 12.68
N TYR A 544 4.81 1.86 11.44
CA TYR A 544 4.20 2.48 10.28
C TYR A 544 3.29 1.49 9.54
N LEU A 545 2.01 1.46 9.92
CA LEU A 545 1.02 0.50 9.43
C LEU A 545 0.76 0.61 7.91
N TYR A 546 0.82 1.82 7.37
CA TYR A 546 0.38 2.12 6.01
C TYR A 546 1.49 1.91 4.96
N ASP A 547 1.07 1.69 3.72
CA ASP A 547 1.88 1.57 2.50
C ASP A 547 2.25 2.94 1.88
N ASN A 548 1.82 4.04 2.51
CA ASN A 548 2.12 5.41 2.09
C ASN A 548 3.62 5.65 1.80
N VAL A 549 3.90 6.23 0.63
CA VAL A 549 5.25 6.67 0.24
C VAL A 549 5.62 8.01 0.87
N VAL A 550 6.92 8.28 1.04
CA VAL A 550 7.42 9.55 1.58
C VAL A 550 7.12 10.69 0.61
N ALA A 551 6.72 11.84 1.13
CA ALA A 551 6.48 13.07 0.38
C ALA A 551 7.31 14.24 0.94
N ILE A 552 7.74 15.15 0.07
CA ILE A 552 8.38 16.42 0.40
C ILE A 552 7.45 17.56 0.01
N LEU A 553 7.15 18.43 0.98
CA LEU A 553 6.35 19.63 0.81
C LEU A 553 7.19 20.87 1.09
N LYS A 554 6.96 21.99 0.39
CA LYS A 554 7.45 23.31 0.79
C LYS A 554 6.31 24.23 1.22
N VAL A 555 6.30 24.56 2.51
CA VAL A 555 5.28 25.39 3.18
C VAL A 555 5.92 26.61 3.83
N ASN A 556 5.12 27.64 4.13
CA ASN A 556 5.55 28.77 4.96
C ASN A 556 5.06 28.64 6.42
N GLY A 557 5.57 29.49 7.30
CA GLY A 557 5.23 29.47 8.73
C GLY A 557 3.74 29.68 9.04
N ALA A 558 2.99 30.39 8.19
CA ALA A 558 1.54 30.48 8.33
C ALA A 558 0.85 29.13 8.02
N GLN A 559 1.23 28.48 6.92
CA GLN A 559 0.75 27.16 6.53
C GLN A 559 1.10 26.09 7.57
N LEU A 560 2.35 26.10 8.07
CA LEU A 560 2.81 25.24 9.16
C LEU A 560 1.96 25.41 10.42
N LYS A 561 1.55 26.64 10.75
CA LYS A 561 0.63 26.89 11.87
C LYS A 561 -0.75 26.30 11.61
N GLU A 562 -1.34 26.50 10.42
CA GLU A 562 -2.69 25.97 10.13
C GLU A 562 -2.73 24.43 10.13
N TRP A 563 -1.63 23.77 9.75
CA TRP A 563 -1.45 22.31 9.90
C TRP A 563 -1.58 21.90 11.38
N LEU A 564 -0.82 22.55 12.27
CA LEU A 564 -0.88 22.30 13.72
C LEU A 564 -2.24 22.66 14.33
N GLU A 565 -2.92 23.70 13.84
CA GLU A 565 -4.29 24.05 14.26
C GLU A 565 -5.34 22.99 13.85
N MET A 566 -5.10 22.24 12.78
CA MET A 566 -5.91 21.07 12.42
C MET A 566 -5.55 19.85 13.28
N SER A 567 -4.26 19.55 13.48
CA SER A 567 -3.81 18.46 14.38
C SER A 567 -4.33 18.65 15.81
N ALA A 568 -4.44 19.90 16.29
CA ALA A 568 -5.05 20.24 17.59
C ALA A 568 -6.51 19.75 17.77
N GLY A 569 -7.19 19.34 16.69
CA GLY A 569 -8.48 18.66 16.70
C GLY A 569 -8.50 17.35 17.50
N GLN A 570 -7.34 16.73 17.74
CA GLN A 570 -7.18 15.54 18.58
C GLN A 570 -7.52 15.76 20.06
N PHE A 571 -7.63 17.02 20.52
CA PHE A 571 -8.00 17.35 21.90
C PHE A 571 -9.41 17.94 21.99
N ASN A 572 -10.12 17.62 23.07
CA ASN A 572 -11.37 18.31 23.41
C ASN A 572 -11.08 19.76 23.83
N GLN A 573 -12.11 20.60 23.93
CA GLN A 573 -12.00 21.88 24.63
C GLN A 573 -12.20 21.64 26.13
N VAL A 574 -11.32 22.20 26.95
CA VAL A 574 -11.39 22.11 28.42
C VAL A 574 -11.80 23.45 29.03
N ASP A 575 -12.62 23.40 30.07
CA ASP A 575 -12.98 24.55 30.90
C ASP A 575 -11.92 24.74 31.99
N PRO A 576 -11.12 25.84 31.96
CA PRO A 576 -10.11 26.12 32.98
C PRO A 576 -10.69 26.56 34.33
N SER A 577 -12.01 26.75 34.44
CA SER A 577 -12.72 27.05 35.69
C SER A 577 -13.37 25.84 36.36
N SER A 578 -13.41 24.70 35.68
CA SER A 578 -14.04 23.47 36.19
C SER A 578 -13.11 22.67 37.10
N THR A 579 -13.64 22.24 38.25
CA THR A 579 -12.99 21.28 39.17
C THR A 579 -13.38 19.82 38.89
N GLU A 580 -14.30 19.58 37.96
CA GLU A 580 -14.79 18.25 37.60
C GLU A 580 -13.84 17.54 36.61
N PRO A 581 -13.93 16.20 36.48
CA PRO A 581 -13.19 15.45 35.48
C PRO A 581 -13.48 15.90 34.05
N GLN A 582 -12.43 16.02 33.22
CA GLN A 582 -12.56 16.42 31.81
C GLN A 582 -11.74 15.49 30.92
N ASN A 583 -12.35 14.94 29.87
CA ASN A 583 -11.64 14.08 28.92
C ASN A 583 -10.75 14.93 28.01
N LEU A 584 -9.45 14.64 27.99
CA LEU A 584 -8.43 15.36 27.19
C LEU A 584 -8.52 15.00 25.70
N VAL A 585 -8.58 13.69 25.40
CA VAL A 585 -8.53 13.17 24.03
C VAL A 585 -9.92 13.18 23.38
N ASN A 586 -9.99 13.72 22.16
CA ASN A 586 -11.17 13.68 21.30
C ASN A 586 -11.20 12.36 20.49
N THR A 587 -12.08 11.43 20.86
CA THR A 587 -12.21 10.12 20.21
C THR A 587 -12.91 10.15 18.85
N ASP A 588 -13.59 11.24 18.50
CA ASP A 588 -14.22 11.42 17.17
C ASP A 588 -13.23 11.96 16.13
N PHE A 589 -12.08 12.48 16.56
CA PHE A 589 -10.97 12.81 15.69
C PHE A 589 -10.20 11.54 15.30
N ARG A 590 -9.68 11.50 14.08
CA ARG A 590 -8.93 10.34 13.59
C ARG A 590 -7.46 10.48 13.98
N THR A 591 -6.93 9.50 14.70
CA THR A 591 -5.54 9.48 15.17
C THR A 591 -4.52 9.65 14.03
N TYR A 592 -4.80 9.09 12.85
CA TYR A 592 -3.96 9.26 11.66
C TYR A 592 -3.98 10.68 11.07
N ASN A 593 -4.73 11.63 11.65
CA ASN A 593 -4.75 13.07 11.34
C ASN A 593 -4.13 13.93 12.46
N PHE A 594 -3.61 13.32 13.54
CA PHE A 594 -2.83 14.01 14.56
C PHE A 594 -1.35 13.94 14.21
N ASP A 595 -0.85 14.94 13.48
CA ASP A 595 0.59 15.04 13.24
C ASP A 595 1.30 15.75 14.39
N VAL A 596 2.42 15.17 14.80
CA VAL A 596 3.49 15.85 15.54
C VAL A 596 4.52 16.32 14.50
N ILE A 597 4.92 17.60 14.55
CA ILE A 597 5.86 18.18 13.60
C ILE A 597 7.22 18.41 14.25
N ASP A 598 8.18 17.56 13.93
CA ASP A 598 9.55 17.57 14.45
C ASP A 598 10.40 18.69 13.86
N GLY A 599 11.38 19.17 14.63
CA GLY A 599 12.27 20.27 14.26
C GLY A 599 11.75 21.69 14.58
N VAL A 600 10.51 21.81 15.06
CA VAL A 600 9.93 23.04 15.64
C VAL A 600 9.33 22.74 17.01
N THR A 601 9.47 23.66 17.96
CA THR A 601 8.79 23.56 19.27
C THR A 601 7.48 24.35 19.26
N TYR A 602 6.45 23.88 19.96
CA TYR A 602 5.15 24.55 20.03
C TYR A 602 4.32 24.10 21.24
N GLN A 603 3.22 24.83 21.53
CA GLN A 603 2.31 24.48 22.63
C GLN A 603 0.84 24.57 22.22
N TYR A 604 0.00 23.70 22.80
CA TYR A 604 -1.45 23.70 22.61
C TYR A 604 -2.21 24.29 23.81
N ASP A 605 -2.91 25.40 23.57
CA ASP A 605 -3.87 26.02 24.49
C ASP A 605 -5.28 25.48 24.25
N ILE A 606 -5.53 24.27 24.76
CA ILE A 606 -6.79 23.53 24.59
C ILE A 606 -7.99 24.13 25.34
N THR A 607 -7.81 25.26 26.04
CA THR A 607 -8.93 26.07 26.56
C THR A 607 -9.72 26.75 25.43
N GLN A 608 -9.08 26.95 24.27
CA GLN A 608 -9.72 27.51 23.08
C GLN A 608 -10.51 26.42 22.32
N PRO A 609 -11.60 26.78 21.61
CA PRO A 609 -12.27 25.86 20.71
C PRO A 609 -11.37 25.47 19.53
N ASN A 610 -11.66 24.35 18.87
CA ASN A 610 -10.96 23.96 17.65
C ASN A 610 -11.28 24.93 16.50
N LYS A 611 -10.24 25.35 15.76
CA LYS A 611 -10.40 26.20 14.56
C LYS A 611 -11.13 25.46 13.44
N TYR A 612 -10.77 24.18 13.25
CA TYR A 612 -11.27 23.28 12.21
C TYR A 612 -12.18 22.19 12.78
N ASP A 613 -13.11 21.68 11.97
CA ASP A 613 -13.75 20.39 12.20
C ASP A 613 -12.88 19.23 11.67
N ARG A 614 -13.31 17.98 11.92
CA ARG A 614 -12.56 16.77 11.54
C ARG A 614 -12.33 16.60 10.02
N ASN A 615 -13.01 17.40 9.19
CA ASN A 615 -12.89 17.39 7.74
C ASN A 615 -12.02 18.55 7.21
N GLY A 616 -11.39 19.34 8.10
CA GLY A 616 -10.57 20.50 7.71
C GLY A 616 -11.39 21.75 7.36
N LYS A 617 -12.69 21.80 7.68
CA LYS A 617 -13.51 22.99 7.48
C LYS A 617 -13.39 23.94 8.67
N VAL A 618 -13.18 25.24 8.41
CA VAL A 618 -13.16 26.27 9.46
C VAL A 618 -14.54 26.34 10.15
N VAL A 619 -14.53 26.23 11.48
CA VAL A 619 -15.72 26.37 12.35
C VAL A 619 -15.56 27.46 13.40
N ASN A 620 -14.34 27.82 13.79
CA ASN A 620 -14.06 28.97 14.66
C ASN A 620 -12.91 29.81 14.06
N GLU A 621 -13.24 30.73 13.16
CA GLU A 621 -12.27 31.51 12.36
C GLU A 621 -11.21 32.26 13.20
N THR A 622 -11.61 32.83 14.34
CA THR A 622 -10.72 33.57 15.25
C THR A 622 -10.07 32.69 16.31
N ALA A 623 -10.34 31.38 16.33
CA ALA A 623 -9.71 30.48 17.29
C ALA A 623 -8.28 30.13 16.85
N SER A 624 -7.43 29.91 17.85
CA SER A 624 -6.09 29.41 17.66
C SER A 624 -5.70 28.69 18.95
N ARG A 625 -5.32 27.43 18.86
CA ARG A 625 -4.77 26.61 19.94
C ARG A 625 -3.25 26.66 19.95
N VAL A 626 -2.60 26.86 18.80
CA VAL A 626 -1.14 26.88 18.69
C VAL A 626 -0.58 28.15 19.32
N ARG A 627 0.42 27.96 20.19
CA ARG A 627 1.18 28.98 20.92
C ARG A 627 2.67 28.68 20.78
N ASN A 628 3.49 29.72 20.92
CA ASN A 628 4.94 29.60 21.09
C ASN A 628 5.61 28.70 20.02
N LEU A 629 5.14 28.80 18.76
CA LEU A 629 5.69 28.06 17.63
C LEU A 629 7.06 28.64 17.26
N GLN A 630 8.13 27.88 17.50
CA GLN A 630 9.51 28.32 17.38
C GLN A 630 10.37 27.35 16.57
N TYR A 631 11.29 27.91 15.79
CA TYR A 631 12.36 27.18 15.10
C TYR A 631 13.70 27.60 15.69
N ASN A 632 14.51 26.64 16.15
CA ASN A 632 15.78 26.91 16.88
C ASN A 632 15.63 27.95 18.01
N GLY A 633 14.51 27.93 18.73
CA GLY A 633 14.22 28.86 19.83
C GLY A 633 13.92 30.30 19.39
N GLN A 634 13.55 30.55 18.13
CA GLN A 634 13.08 31.84 17.62
C GLN A 634 11.65 31.69 17.07
N ASP A 635 10.78 32.66 17.31
CA ASP A 635 9.38 32.66 16.85
C ASP A 635 9.29 32.54 15.33
N VAL A 636 8.51 31.58 14.83
CA VAL A 636 8.33 31.34 13.40
C VAL A 636 7.53 32.48 12.77
N THR A 637 8.08 33.12 11.73
CA THR A 637 7.37 34.17 10.98
C THR A 637 6.46 33.57 9.91
N ALA A 638 5.37 34.27 9.57
CA ALA A 638 4.35 33.79 8.62
C ALA A 638 4.91 33.47 7.22
N ASP A 639 6.00 34.14 6.83
CA ASP A 639 6.70 34.07 5.55
C ASP A 639 7.95 33.16 5.55
N GLN A 640 8.37 32.64 6.70
CA GLN A 640 9.51 31.74 6.80
C GLN A 640 9.22 30.41 6.06
N GLU A 641 10.05 30.07 5.07
CA GLU A 641 9.90 28.81 4.32
C GLU A 641 10.52 27.61 5.04
N PHE A 642 9.82 26.47 4.97
CA PHE A 642 10.23 25.18 5.49
C PHE A 642 10.00 24.10 4.44
N ILE A 643 10.90 23.12 4.40
CA ILE A 643 10.58 21.78 3.90
C ILE A 643 9.93 21.01 5.03
N VAL A 644 8.77 20.39 4.77
CA VAL A 644 8.17 19.40 5.67
C VAL A 644 8.12 18.07 4.95
N VAL A 645 8.78 17.07 5.53
CA VAL A 645 8.71 15.69 5.07
C VAL A 645 7.47 15.03 5.68
N THR A 646 6.70 14.32 4.87
CA THR A 646 5.52 13.59 5.35
C THR A 646 5.22 12.42 4.41
N ASN A 647 3.96 12.13 4.13
CA ASN A 647 3.52 11.01 3.31
C ASN A 647 2.49 11.41 2.24
N ASN A 648 2.33 10.59 1.21
CA ASN A 648 1.43 10.86 0.07
C ASN A 648 -0.04 11.11 0.44
N TYR A 649 -0.58 10.46 1.48
CA TYR A 649 -1.95 10.71 1.96
C TYR A 649 -2.13 12.15 2.47
N ARG A 650 -1.11 12.75 3.10
CA ARG A 650 -1.11 14.19 3.40
C ARG A 650 -0.97 15.02 2.14
N ALA A 651 0.05 14.72 1.34
CA ALA A 651 0.42 15.52 0.18
C ALA A 651 -0.69 15.66 -0.87
N ASN A 652 -1.51 14.61 -1.06
CA ASN A 652 -2.63 14.59 -1.99
C ASN A 652 -3.98 14.96 -1.33
N GLY A 653 -3.99 15.20 -0.01
CA GLY A 653 -5.18 15.45 0.79
C GLY A 653 -5.56 16.93 0.92
N THR A 654 -6.80 17.19 1.36
CA THR A 654 -7.32 18.55 1.58
C THR A 654 -6.95 19.14 2.95
N PHE A 655 -5.88 18.66 3.58
CA PHE A 655 -5.52 19.03 4.95
C PHE A 655 -5.09 20.52 5.02
N PRO A 656 -5.62 21.34 5.95
CA PRO A 656 -5.29 22.76 6.06
C PRO A 656 -3.78 23.01 6.20
N GLY A 657 -3.22 23.94 5.44
CA GLY A 657 -1.78 24.23 5.43
C GLY A 657 -0.94 23.27 4.59
N VAL A 658 -1.46 22.08 4.26
CA VAL A 658 -0.80 21.10 3.38
C VAL A 658 -1.20 21.31 1.92
N ARG A 659 -2.50 21.39 1.65
CA ARG A 659 -3.06 21.50 0.29
C ARG A 659 -2.62 22.77 -0.47
N GLU A 660 -2.12 23.78 0.24
CA GLU A 660 -1.58 25.02 -0.32
C GLU A 660 -0.04 25.00 -0.48
N ALA A 661 0.62 23.85 -0.26
CA ALA A 661 2.08 23.75 -0.37
C ALA A 661 2.59 24.15 -1.76
N SER A 662 3.64 24.98 -1.78
CA SER A 662 4.24 25.56 -2.99
C SER A 662 5.11 24.58 -3.79
N VAL A 663 5.44 23.44 -3.17
CA VAL A 663 6.11 22.28 -3.75
C VAL A 663 5.45 21.05 -3.15
N ASN A 664 5.21 20.04 -3.99
CA ASN A 664 4.78 18.71 -3.58
C ASN A 664 5.51 17.67 -4.46
N TYR A 665 6.36 16.85 -3.85
CA TYR A 665 7.04 15.74 -4.52
C TYR A 665 6.82 14.43 -3.75
N LEU A 666 6.28 13.41 -4.41
CA LEU A 666 6.32 12.04 -3.91
C LEU A 666 7.69 11.42 -4.24
N LEU A 667 8.22 10.60 -3.34
CA LEU A 667 9.55 9.98 -3.49
C LEU A 667 9.50 8.46 -3.78
N ASN A 668 8.29 7.91 -3.95
CA ASN A 668 7.93 6.50 -4.18
C ASN A 668 8.53 5.41 -3.25
N LEU A 669 9.44 5.74 -2.34
CA LEU A 669 9.84 4.84 -1.25
C LEU A 669 8.79 4.84 -0.14
N GLU A 670 8.35 3.68 0.35
CA GLU A 670 7.45 3.59 1.50
C GLU A 670 8.11 4.17 2.75
N ASN A 671 7.31 4.84 3.60
CA ASN A 671 7.81 5.33 4.89
C ASN A 671 8.37 4.16 5.75
N ARG A 672 7.79 2.96 5.65
CA ARG A 672 8.34 1.72 6.23
C ARG A 672 9.78 1.45 5.77
N GLN A 673 10.06 1.53 4.47
CA GLN A 673 11.40 1.25 3.94
C GLN A 673 12.38 2.39 4.23
N ALA A 674 11.92 3.65 4.31
CA ALA A 674 12.73 4.77 4.80
C ALA A 674 13.20 4.53 6.24
N ILE A 675 12.31 4.06 7.13
CA ILE A 675 12.66 3.70 8.52
C ILE A 675 13.62 2.50 8.58
N ILE A 676 13.40 1.46 7.76
CA ILE A 676 14.33 0.31 7.68
C ILE A 676 15.72 0.78 7.23
N ASN A 677 15.80 1.60 6.17
CA ASN A 677 17.06 2.14 5.64
C ASN A 677 17.81 2.99 6.69
N TYR A 678 17.09 3.85 7.42
CA TYR A 678 17.64 4.65 8.53
C TYR A 678 18.22 3.75 9.64
N ILE A 679 17.48 2.74 10.10
CA ILE A 679 17.94 1.81 11.15
C ILE A 679 19.18 1.03 10.70
N ILE A 680 19.25 0.60 9.44
CA ILE A 680 20.41 -0.11 8.88
C ILE A 680 21.64 0.80 8.76
N ALA A 681 21.44 2.09 8.45
CA ALA A 681 22.52 3.07 8.33
C ALA A 681 23.15 3.42 9.69
N GLU A 682 22.32 3.85 10.65
CA GLU A 682 22.77 4.26 11.99
C GLU A 682 23.16 3.07 12.87
N LYS A 683 22.51 1.91 12.68
CA LYS A 683 22.66 0.62 13.40
C LYS A 683 22.26 0.64 14.87
N VAL A 684 22.58 1.72 15.58
CA VAL A 684 22.16 1.96 16.97
C VAL A 684 21.41 3.27 17.00
N ILE A 685 20.13 3.23 17.39
CA ILE A 685 19.26 4.42 17.44
C ILE A 685 18.90 4.80 18.87
N ASN A 686 18.61 6.09 19.07
CA ASN A 686 17.99 6.63 20.27
C ASN A 686 16.73 7.41 19.85
N PRO A 687 15.54 6.79 19.82
CA PRO A 687 14.29 7.45 19.48
C PRO A 687 13.62 8.09 20.72
N THR A 688 14.40 8.56 21.69
CA THR A 688 13.83 9.29 22.85
C THR A 688 13.20 10.59 22.36
N ALA A 689 11.94 10.82 22.72
CA ALA A 689 11.17 12.03 22.43
C ALA A 689 11.90 13.30 22.90
N ASP A 690 12.05 14.30 22.03
CA ASP A 690 12.75 15.55 22.35
C ASP A 690 11.88 16.53 23.16
N ASN A 691 10.57 16.28 23.24
CA ASN A 691 9.55 17.10 23.90
C ASN A 691 9.26 18.42 23.15
N ASN A 692 9.33 18.39 21.82
CA ASN A 692 9.00 19.52 20.95
C ASN A 692 7.62 20.15 21.24
N TRP A 693 6.61 19.36 21.63
CA TRP A 693 5.27 19.85 21.92
C TRP A 693 4.80 19.62 23.36
N THR A 694 4.09 20.61 23.92
CA THR A 694 3.42 20.49 25.23
C THR A 694 2.03 21.15 25.21
N PHE A 695 1.28 21.03 26.30
CA PHE A 695 0.18 21.97 26.59
C PHE A 695 0.72 23.25 27.22
N THR A 696 -0.07 24.34 27.18
CA THR A 696 0.21 25.57 27.94
C THR A 696 -0.18 25.45 29.42
N ASP A 697 0.29 26.37 30.26
CA ASP A 697 -0.03 26.42 31.69
C ASP A 697 -1.51 26.73 32.00
N SER A 698 -2.32 27.07 30.98
CA SER A 698 -3.78 27.24 31.07
C SER A 698 -4.54 25.99 31.55
N ILE A 699 -3.91 24.80 31.55
CA ILE A 699 -4.47 23.56 32.11
C ILE A 699 -3.97 23.20 33.53
N LYS A 700 -3.17 24.07 34.16
CA LYS A 700 -2.48 23.79 35.43
C LYS A 700 -3.46 23.62 36.61
N GLY A 701 -3.63 22.37 37.05
CA GLY A 701 -4.45 21.99 38.21
C GLY A 701 -5.78 21.31 37.88
N LEU A 702 -6.14 21.17 36.60
CA LEU A 702 -7.38 20.50 36.17
C LEU A 702 -7.35 18.97 36.40
N ASP A 703 -8.53 18.33 36.40
CA ASP A 703 -8.66 16.87 36.40
C ASP A 703 -8.80 16.31 34.98
N LEU A 704 -7.74 16.47 34.18
CA LEU A 704 -7.71 15.97 32.81
C LEU A 704 -7.51 14.46 32.77
N ARG A 705 -8.40 13.73 32.10
CA ARG A 705 -8.39 12.27 31.99
C ARG A 705 -8.33 11.79 30.54
N PHE A 706 -7.82 10.59 30.34
CA PHE A 706 -7.81 9.92 29.05
C PHE A 706 -7.82 8.40 29.25
N LEU A 707 -8.11 7.67 28.17
CA LEU A 707 -7.98 6.22 28.11
C LEU A 707 -6.71 5.84 27.36
N THR A 708 -5.98 4.85 27.87
CA THR A 708 -4.99 4.08 27.10
C THR A 708 -5.01 2.62 27.56
N ALA A 709 -4.20 1.73 26.98
CA ALA A 709 -4.19 0.32 27.38
C ALA A 709 -3.89 0.16 28.88
N ASP A 710 -4.67 -0.66 29.60
CA ASP A 710 -4.52 -0.91 31.04
C ASP A 710 -3.11 -1.43 31.40
N ARG A 711 -2.47 -2.17 30.48
CA ARG A 711 -1.09 -2.65 30.61
C ARG A 711 -0.04 -1.53 30.73
N ALA A 712 -0.34 -0.31 30.28
CA ALA A 712 0.55 0.85 30.40
C ALA A 712 0.69 1.39 31.84
N LYS A 713 -0.12 0.91 32.79
CA LYS A 713 -0.04 1.32 34.21
C LYS A 713 1.30 1.01 34.89
N GLU A 714 2.05 0.05 34.37
CA GLU A 714 3.38 -0.30 34.88
C GLU A 714 4.44 0.73 34.48
N LEU A 715 4.20 1.52 33.43
CA LEU A 715 5.11 2.56 32.93
C LEU A 715 5.01 3.85 33.76
N VAL A 716 3.80 4.29 34.11
CA VAL A 716 3.57 5.56 34.80
C VAL A 716 4.00 5.57 36.27
N ALA A 717 4.37 4.41 36.84
CA ALA A 717 4.69 4.26 38.26
C ALA A 717 5.86 5.13 38.76
N ASN A 718 6.70 5.65 37.86
CA ASN A 718 7.81 6.57 38.18
C ASN A 718 7.84 7.81 37.27
N GLN A 719 6.75 8.11 36.55
CA GLN A 719 6.72 9.17 35.54
C GLN A 719 6.13 10.47 36.09
N GLU A 720 6.83 11.59 35.90
CA GLU A 720 6.26 12.91 36.18
C GLU A 720 5.19 13.25 35.12
N GLY A 721 4.00 13.67 35.56
CA GLY A 721 2.94 14.16 34.68
C GLY A 721 1.82 13.18 34.35
N LEU A 722 1.96 11.88 34.61
CA LEU A 722 0.92 10.86 34.37
C LEU A 722 0.59 10.06 35.64
N VAL A 723 -0.69 9.74 35.83
CA VAL A 723 -1.17 8.93 36.96
C VAL A 723 -2.24 7.93 36.50
N TYR A 724 -2.01 6.63 36.66
CA TYR A 724 -3.05 5.62 36.48
C TYR A 724 -4.09 5.70 37.61
N LEU A 725 -5.38 5.63 37.26
CA LEU A 725 -6.49 5.70 38.20
C LEU A 725 -7.11 4.32 38.47
N GLN A 726 -7.59 3.67 37.41
CA GLN A 726 -8.34 2.41 37.45
C GLN A 726 -8.41 1.76 36.06
N ALA A 727 -8.77 0.47 35.98
CA ALA A 727 -9.19 -0.13 34.72
C ALA A 727 -10.54 0.46 34.29
N SER A 728 -10.77 0.64 32.98
CA SER A 728 -12.03 1.19 32.48
C SER A 728 -13.17 0.19 32.69
N ALA A 729 -14.29 0.66 33.24
CA ALA A 729 -15.49 -0.17 33.42
C ALA A 729 -16.29 -0.37 32.12
N GLU A 730 -16.01 0.42 31.08
CA GLU A 730 -16.80 0.49 29.83
C GLU A 730 -16.02 0.01 28.59
N ASN A 731 -14.68 0.05 28.63
CA ASN A 731 -13.81 -0.26 27.49
C ASN A 731 -12.83 -1.38 27.88
N GLU A 732 -13.09 -2.61 27.42
CA GLU A 732 -12.27 -3.78 27.77
C GLU A 732 -10.80 -3.60 27.32
N GLY A 733 -9.87 -3.89 28.23
CA GLY A 733 -8.43 -3.73 28.00
C GLY A 733 -7.89 -2.29 28.16
N PHE A 734 -8.73 -1.28 28.32
CA PHE A 734 -8.30 0.10 28.61
C PHE A 734 -8.25 0.39 30.12
N GLY A 735 -7.37 1.30 30.51
CA GLY A 735 -7.33 1.95 31.81
C GLY A 735 -7.61 3.44 31.70
N GLU A 736 -8.14 4.02 32.77
CA GLU A 736 -8.28 5.45 32.98
C GLU A 736 -7.00 6.03 33.58
N PHE A 737 -6.46 7.05 32.92
CA PHE A 737 -5.27 7.78 33.35
C PHE A 737 -5.60 9.26 33.49
N LYS A 738 -4.93 9.92 34.43
CA LYS A 738 -4.94 11.37 34.61
C LYS A 738 -3.65 11.96 34.02
N PHE A 739 -3.82 13.03 33.24
CA PHE A 739 -2.74 13.93 32.87
C PHE A 739 -2.59 15.03 33.95
N VAL A 740 -1.35 15.35 34.31
CA VAL A 740 -0.98 16.34 35.32
C VAL A 740 0.01 17.30 34.68
N TYR A 741 -0.36 18.57 34.53
CA TYR A 741 0.53 19.59 33.98
C TYR A 741 1.83 19.70 34.81
N THR A 742 2.96 19.44 34.16
CA THR A 742 4.31 19.75 34.62
C THR A 742 4.81 20.98 33.87
N GLU A 743 5.68 21.78 34.49
CA GLU A 743 6.32 22.89 33.78
C GLU A 743 7.38 22.35 32.83
N PRO A 744 7.36 22.72 31.53
CA PRO A 744 8.34 22.23 30.55
C PRO A 744 9.76 22.52 31.00
N LYS A 745 10.60 21.48 31.01
CA LYS A 745 12.03 21.61 31.34
C LYS A 745 12.72 22.24 30.13
N VAL A 746 13.07 23.52 30.25
CA VAL A 746 13.77 24.26 29.18
C VAL A 746 15.11 23.59 28.92
N ALA A 747 15.21 22.85 27.82
CA ALA A 747 16.47 22.26 27.36
C ALA A 747 17.49 23.38 27.12
N THR A 748 18.68 23.25 27.70
CA THR A 748 19.76 24.17 27.41
C THR A 748 20.35 23.86 26.03
N PRO A 749 20.67 24.86 25.17
CA PRO A 749 21.09 24.60 23.78
C PRO A 749 22.29 23.66 23.60
N ASP A 750 23.17 23.56 24.61
CA ASP A 750 24.30 22.62 24.60
C ASP A 750 23.87 21.13 24.64
N GLU A 751 22.68 20.81 25.16
CA GLU A 751 22.19 19.43 25.30
C GLU A 751 21.53 18.89 24.01
N GLN A 752 20.97 19.76 23.16
CA GLN A 752 20.40 19.35 21.86
C GLN A 752 21.45 19.21 20.74
N GLN A 753 22.71 19.64 20.94
CA GLN A 753 23.78 19.50 19.95
C GLN A 753 24.75 18.34 20.21
N SER A 754 24.72 17.67 21.37
CA SER A 754 25.69 16.61 21.69
C SER A 754 25.45 15.28 20.95
N ASP A 755 24.23 14.98 20.52
CA ASP A 755 23.86 13.70 19.88
C ASP A 755 23.81 13.74 18.34
N GLN A 756 23.96 14.91 17.70
CA GLN A 756 24.17 14.96 16.23
C GLN A 756 25.65 14.75 15.91
N GLY A 757 26.01 13.49 15.62
CA GLY A 757 27.38 13.01 15.49
C GLY A 757 28.21 13.63 14.37
N ASN A 758 28.86 14.76 14.63
CA ASN A 758 29.95 15.30 13.81
C ASN A 758 31.13 15.77 14.66
N THR A 759 31.97 14.83 15.12
CA THR A 759 33.23 15.14 15.80
C THR A 759 34.43 14.48 15.13
N GLY A 760 35.20 15.27 14.38
CA GLY A 760 36.61 14.96 14.13
C GLY A 760 37.39 15.14 15.43
N GLN A 761 37.79 14.05 16.08
CA GLN A 761 38.45 14.13 17.39
C GLN A 761 39.93 14.51 17.29
N ASP A 762 40.30 15.54 18.06
CA ASP A 762 41.67 15.97 18.30
C ASP A 762 42.25 15.11 19.45
N ILE A 763 43.19 14.20 19.16
CA ILE A 763 43.75 13.30 20.19
C ILE A 763 44.96 13.96 20.86
N VAL A 764 44.93 14.08 22.18
CA VAL A 764 46.06 14.50 23.02
C VAL A 764 46.65 13.28 23.71
N LEU A 765 47.90 12.95 23.40
CA LEU A 765 48.64 11.88 24.06
C LEU A 765 49.24 12.38 25.39
N GLU A 766 49.51 11.47 26.34
CA GLU A 766 50.14 11.81 27.65
C GLU A 766 51.51 12.49 27.51
N SER A 767 52.16 12.39 26.34
CA SER A 767 53.37 13.14 25.98
C SER A 767 53.15 14.64 25.71
N GLY A 768 51.90 15.12 25.77
CA GLY A 768 51.52 16.50 25.45
C GLY A 768 51.44 16.81 23.95
N GLN A 769 51.57 15.79 23.09
CA GLN A 769 51.52 15.94 21.63
C GLN A 769 50.08 15.80 21.12
N ARG A 770 49.60 16.81 20.36
CA ARG A 770 48.33 16.75 19.62
C ARG A 770 48.50 16.04 18.27
N ILE A 771 47.49 15.27 17.90
CA ILE A 771 47.30 14.73 16.55
C ILE A 771 45.89 15.10 16.09
N THR A 772 45.80 15.97 15.10
CA THR A 772 44.54 16.35 14.43
C THR A 772 44.34 15.44 13.22
N LEU A 773 43.20 14.75 13.17
CA LEU A 773 42.82 13.95 12.00
C LEU A 773 42.13 14.86 10.96
N PRO A 774 42.37 14.65 9.64
CA PRO A 774 41.68 15.43 8.61
C PRO A 774 40.19 15.09 8.59
N ALA A 775 39.35 16.08 8.26
CA ALA A 775 37.92 15.88 8.07
C ALA A 775 37.64 14.83 6.98
N VAL A 776 36.61 14.02 7.20
CA VAL A 776 36.15 13.02 6.22
C VAL A 776 35.52 13.77 5.05
N ASN A 777 35.96 13.48 3.82
CA ASN A 777 35.32 13.97 2.60
C ASN A 777 33.84 13.51 2.55
N PRO A 778 32.95 14.23 1.83
CA PRO A 778 31.59 13.74 1.60
C PRO A 778 31.62 12.32 1.02
N PRO A 779 30.68 11.44 1.41
CA PRO A 779 30.67 10.05 0.95
C PRO A 779 30.58 9.98 -0.57
N ALA A 780 31.36 9.07 -1.15
CA ALA A 780 31.14 8.66 -2.54
C ALA A 780 29.74 8.02 -2.68
N PRO A 781 29.12 8.05 -3.88
CA PRO A 781 27.85 7.36 -4.11
C PRO A 781 27.95 5.89 -3.67
N ALA A 782 26.85 5.37 -3.12
CA ALA A 782 26.83 4.16 -2.30
C ALA A 782 27.59 2.97 -2.96
N PRO A 783 28.66 2.46 -2.34
CA PRO A 783 29.37 1.30 -2.86
C PRO A 783 28.51 0.04 -2.76
N GLN A 784 28.64 -0.87 -3.71
CA GLN A 784 27.88 -2.13 -3.74
C GLN A 784 28.10 -2.94 -2.46
N HIS A 785 27.06 -3.02 -1.62
CA HIS A 785 27.10 -3.75 -0.36
C HIS A 785 27.02 -5.26 -0.59
N LYS A 786 28.17 -5.94 -0.61
CA LYS A 786 28.18 -7.37 -0.26
C LYS A 786 28.05 -7.50 1.25
N LEU A 787 26.88 -7.95 1.70
CA LEU A 787 26.73 -8.51 3.05
C LEU A 787 27.67 -9.71 3.22
N ALA A 788 28.17 -9.91 4.44
CA ALA A 788 29.11 -11.01 4.71
C ALA A 788 28.38 -12.36 4.64
N SER A 789 28.96 -13.33 3.94
CA SER A 789 28.36 -14.66 3.74
C SER A 789 28.02 -15.35 5.08
N PRO A 790 26.85 -16.03 5.19
CA PRO A 790 26.30 -16.50 6.47
C PRO A 790 26.97 -17.78 6.97
N HIS A 791 28.26 -17.71 7.32
CA HIS A 791 29.05 -18.79 7.92
C HIS A 791 29.76 -18.35 9.22
N SER A 792 29.05 -17.54 10.03
CA SER A 792 29.44 -17.18 11.39
C SER A 792 28.37 -17.64 12.37
N GLN A 793 28.70 -18.55 13.29
CA GLN A 793 27.82 -18.93 14.40
C GLN A 793 27.82 -17.84 15.47
N ALA A 794 27.14 -16.72 15.19
CA ALA A 794 26.77 -15.76 16.22
C ALA A 794 25.77 -16.41 17.19
N SER A 795 25.98 -16.26 18.51
CA SER A 795 25.04 -16.80 19.49
C SER A 795 23.72 -16.04 19.41
N THR A 796 22.64 -16.75 19.08
CA THR A 796 21.29 -16.20 18.96
C THR A 796 20.78 -15.68 20.31
N LYS A 797 20.98 -14.38 20.56
CA LYS A 797 20.06 -13.64 21.44
C LYS A 797 18.68 -13.75 20.81
N THR A 798 17.73 -14.36 21.51
CA THR A 798 16.34 -14.43 21.04
C THR A 798 15.79 -13.03 20.86
N LEU A 799 15.24 -12.71 19.70
CA LEU A 799 14.57 -11.44 19.48
C LEU A 799 13.33 -11.34 20.39
N PRO A 800 13.00 -10.13 20.90
CA PRO A 800 11.79 -9.93 21.68
C PRO A 800 10.55 -10.20 20.83
N ALA A 801 9.53 -10.81 21.45
CA ALA A 801 8.22 -10.93 20.83
C ALA A 801 7.45 -9.60 20.99
N THR A 802 7.02 -9.01 19.88
CA THR A 802 6.09 -7.87 19.87
C THR A 802 4.67 -8.30 20.22
N GLY A 803 3.95 -7.48 20.99
CA GLY A 803 2.50 -7.59 21.19
C GLY A 803 2.02 -8.50 22.33
N GLU A 804 2.66 -9.64 22.60
CA GLU A 804 2.18 -10.64 23.60
C GLU A 804 3.15 -10.92 24.76
N ALA A 805 3.50 -9.89 25.54
CA ALA A 805 4.22 -10.06 26.80
C ALA A 805 3.27 -10.47 27.96
N THR A 806 2.79 -11.72 27.98
CA THR A 806 2.14 -12.27 29.19
C THR A 806 3.20 -12.56 30.26
N SER A 807 3.03 -11.97 31.45
CA SER A 807 4.09 -11.89 32.46
C SER A 807 4.53 -13.26 33.02
N MET A 808 5.74 -13.68 32.64
CA MET A 808 6.44 -14.86 33.16
C MET A 808 7.10 -14.63 34.54
N LEU A 809 6.51 -13.77 35.39
CA LEU A 809 7.03 -13.41 36.72
C LEU A 809 6.09 -13.82 37.88
N SER A 810 5.64 -15.07 37.90
CA SER A 810 4.83 -15.63 39.00
C SER A 810 5.34 -16.95 39.60
N LEU A 811 6.40 -17.55 39.05
CA LEU A 811 6.79 -18.94 39.35
C LEU A 811 8.03 -19.13 40.24
N LEU A 812 8.38 -18.16 41.09
CA LEU A 812 9.56 -18.25 41.96
C LEU A 812 9.39 -17.52 43.30
N GLY A 813 8.47 -18.02 44.15
CA GLY A 813 8.27 -17.39 45.47
C GLY A 813 7.17 -17.95 46.37
N LEU A 814 7.17 -19.26 46.69
CA LEU A 814 6.42 -19.78 47.86
C LEU A 814 6.91 -21.18 48.30
N THR A 815 7.90 -21.21 49.19
CA THR A 815 8.28 -22.40 49.98
C THR A 815 8.37 -22.04 51.46
N LEU A 816 7.97 -23.00 52.32
CA LEU A 816 7.86 -22.92 53.79
C LEU A 816 6.82 -21.94 54.36
N ILE A 817 5.69 -22.51 54.79
CA ILE A 817 4.85 -22.31 56.01
C ILE A 817 3.45 -22.87 55.65
N GLY A 818 2.73 -23.62 56.48
CA GLY A 818 3.00 -24.20 57.80
C GLY A 818 1.79 -25.09 58.19
N PHE A 819 1.96 -26.07 59.08
CA PHE A 819 0.92 -27.09 59.36
C PHE A 819 -0.32 -26.56 60.12
N VAL A 820 -1.40 -27.37 60.06
CA VAL A 820 -2.69 -27.36 60.81
C VAL A 820 -3.90 -26.86 59.98
N GLY A 821 -4.99 -27.62 59.78
CA GLY A 821 -5.21 -29.06 60.01
C GLY A 821 -6.61 -29.41 60.53
N ALA A 822 -7.43 -30.13 59.73
CA ALA A 822 -8.67 -30.78 60.17
C ALA A 822 -9.15 -31.84 59.14
N TRP A 823 -9.35 -33.11 59.54
CA TRP A 823 -9.99 -34.12 58.66
C TRP A 823 -10.68 -35.29 59.40
N THR A 824 -11.88 -35.03 59.94
CA THR A 824 -12.82 -36.06 60.45
C THR A 824 -14.27 -35.62 60.14
N LYS A 825 -14.90 -36.02 59.03
CA LYS A 825 -15.50 -37.32 58.65
C LYS A 825 -16.84 -37.66 59.33
N LYS A 826 -17.82 -37.98 58.46
CA LYS A 826 -19.01 -38.84 58.65
C LYS A 826 -20.18 -38.23 59.46
N LYS A 827 -21.44 -38.58 59.18
CA LYS A 827 -22.01 -39.60 58.24
C LYS A 827 -23.44 -39.24 57.80
N GLU A 828 -23.85 -39.77 56.64
CA GLU A 828 -25.23 -40.21 56.24
C GLU A 828 -26.44 -39.41 56.75
N HIS A 829 -27.29 -38.94 55.83
CA HIS A 829 -28.17 -39.89 55.13
C HIS A 829 -28.44 -39.60 53.64
#